data_AF-A9V9I8-F1
#
_entry.id   AF-A9V9I8-F1
#
_cell.length_a   1.000
_cell.length_b   1.000
_cell.length_c   1.000
_cell.angle_alpha   90.00
_cell.angle_beta   90.00
_cell.angle_gamma   90.00
#
_symmetry.space_group_name_H-M   'P 1'
#
loop_
_entity.id
_entity.type
_entity.pdbx_description
1 polymer ?
#
loop_
_entity_poly.entity_id
_entity_poly.type
_entity_poly.pdbx_seq_one_letter_code
_entity_poly.pdbx_strand_id
1 'polypeptide(L)'
;MLLMMMMGMGVRARAVGAAPGIDVWPNSTVLPAGTAAIAITVRAEETDARCRWALTVPPPAFAEMNNFTAYDHGNATLQLSLRQDGNTTLLAIRCQPPDADEDADWIARVYRPVPSINNNFPKVANLWGSGHFQHNLSHAASHVSLWLGADFTPDQMLQLRRYNDQTLLLTSTNAVEGHDGLPERYYLHNVSGQSKKDRLSTWPGSYRLDLTKPEVALYKAQHMYSLVFGGSNASAPALPYDGIFVDNVYMTQSWQKTDVNGNPFYPDPDGTGQPMFAAEFDRLWRAGVTLELTTFRQLMPGAVMSGHSTDPHDPTLRAIFNARNIGFTLPSIIEGLDDFDGALQAYADWFDVPHQPHITVMESAIQLQIGYGYGFDSQILAGSIPASTLSFARHYYSYMRFGLAFVLMYDGYFTHEIGDSSHGQDWWYDEMGFALGEPLAPVLPALPAPANQPIQAFPMNKSAWSFWSSTPGNISLQWDCAGPNAQCNASATVTQVLPSNSKADFYSNTFNITAGLRYNISFAARTTSPNCSLELNARQNGGHWSAYGLDSPVWIDATWSTFNRIFTATATDPRARLSFYLGQCAGTTTIGSVVAYPASAPVLRRDFENGVVLLNGDNSAHNISVGSGFAHIEGEQAPRWQYIVDDASPSFSADNTTWSQASIEGGYSLAHPTDEVNSGPYFHQWASSCRLSQTPGATSSWDLGILDKDVYNVSTWWPALPKADSEWSANASFEVRDRDGTVVSQATLDQRSNGDTWHAIATNLSLAPGTTVHLTCRDDQGRACVADAILVQSASRYNNGQPTDTVRLAAMDGIILRRI
;
A
#
# COMPACT_ATOMS: atom_id res chain seq x y z
N MET A 1 15.56 30.24 -16.09
CA MET A 1 16.74 31.01 -16.55
C MET A 1 18.04 30.54 -15.89
N LEU A 2 18.07 30.22 -14.58
CA LEU A 2 19.23 29.59 -13.91
C LEU A 2 19.50 28.13 -14.37
N LEU A 3 18.46 27.41 -14.80
CA LEU A 3 18.56 26.03 -15.34
C LEU A 3 19.29 25.95 -16.70
N MET A 4 19.29 27.05 -17.46
CA MET A 4 19.99 27.15 -18.75
C MET A 4 21.48 27.48 -18.58
N MET A 5 21.87 28.02 -17.42
CA MET A 5 23.27 28.32 -17.08
C MET A 5 24.01 27.12 -16.48
N MET A 6 23.32 26.18 -15.82
CA MET A 6 23.94 24.94 -15.31
C MET A 6 24.23 23.89 -16.39
N MET A 7 23.57 23.97 -17.55
CA MET A 7 23.97 23.18 -18.73
C MET A 7 25.33 23.62 -19.32
N GLY A 8 25.85 24.79 -18.92
CA GLY A 8 27.10 25.37 -19.43
C GLY A 8 28.37 24.97 -18.67
N MET A 9 28.29 24.26 -17.54
CA MET A 9 29.46 23.87 -16.75
C MET A 9 29.50 22.35 -16.49
N GLY A 10 29.95 21.62 -17.51
CA GLY A 10 31.11 20.74 -17.30
C GLY A 10 31.00 19.52 -16.39
N VAL A 11 29.85 18.88 -16.26
CA VAL A 11 29.80 17.42 -16.08
C VAL A 11 28.75 16.88 -17.07
N ARG A 12 29.16 16.72 -18.33
CA ARG A 12 28.40 15.91 -19.31
C ARG A 12 28.48 14.47 -18.83
N ALA A 13 27.50 14.00 -18.05
CA ALA A 13 27.23 12.57 -17.96
C ALA A 13 26.94 12.11 -19.39
N ARG A 14 27.89 11.41 -20.02
CA ARG A 14 27.70 10.89 -21.37
C ARG A 14 26.55 9.88 -21.32
N ALA A 15 25.42 10.23 -21.94
CA ALA A 15 24.35 9.30 -22.19
C ALA A 15 24.90 8.05 -22.90
N VAL A 16 24.32 6.89 -22.58
CA VAL A 16 24.61 5.62 -23.26
C VAL A 16 24.52 5.86 -24.79
N GLY A 17 25.66 5.66 -25.48
CA GLY A 17 25.75 5.76 -26.94
C GLY A 17 26.08 7.13 -27.55
N ALA A 18 26.52 8.14 -26.79
CA ALA A 18 26.92 9.42 -27.40
C ALA A 18 28.18 9.29 -28.29
N ALA A 19 28.01 9.31 -29.62
CA ALA A 19 29.09 9.61 -30.56
C ALA A 19 29.50 11.08 -30.39
N PRO A 20 30.81 11.43 -30.47
CA PRO A 20 31.23 12.84 -30.42
C PRO A 20 30.51 13.65 -31.50
N GLY A 21 29.90 14.78 -31.13
CA GLY A 21 29.39 15.73 -32.10
C GLY A 21 27.96 15.53 -32.62
N ILE A 22 27.13 14.65 -32.05
CA ILE A 22 25.71 14.49 -32.45
C ILE A 22 24.78 14.48 -31.24
N ASP A 23 23.77 15.35 -31.25
CA ASP A 23 22.66 15.39 -30.29
C ASP A 23 21.36 14.91 -30.96
N VAL A 24 20.59 14.07 -30.28
CA VAL A 24 19.36 13.45 -30.81
C VAL A 24 18.24 13.61 -29.79
N TRP A 25 17.16 14.28 -30.20
CA TRP A 25 16.00 14.54 -29.35
C TRP A 25 14.72 13.97 -29.97
N PRO A 26 13.84 13.34 -29.17
CA PRO A 26 14.07 12.98 -27.77
C PRO A 26 15.07 11.84 -27.61
N ASN A 27 15.65 11.69 -26.42
CA ASN A 27 16.45 10.52 -26.06
C ASN A 27 15.60 9.24 -26.12
N SER A 28 16.26 8.07 -26.09
CA SER A 28 15.58 6.77 -26.00
C SER A 28 14.58 6.78 -24.84
N THR A 29 13.33 6.41 -25.12
CA THR A 29 12.28 6.56 -24.11
C THR A 29 11.05 5.71 -24.42
N VAL A 30 10.27 5.40 -23.38
CA VAL A 30 8.90 4.91 -23.54
C VAL A 30 7.94 6.07 -23.76
N LEU A 31 6.90 5.83 -24.55
CA LEU A 31 5.95 6.83 -25.03
C LEU A 31 4.53 6.52 -24.53
N PRO A 32 3.64 7.52 -24.46
CA PRO A 32 2.24 7.28 -24.09
C PRO A 32 1.56 6.22 -24.96
N ALA A 33 0.59 5.51 -24.38
CA ALA A 33 -0.22 4.52 -25.10
C ALA A 33 -0.86 5.12 -26.35
N GLY A 34 -0.92 4.34 -27.44
CA GLY A 34 -1.49 4.76 -28.73
C GLY A 34 -0.57 5.65 -29.58
N THR A 35 0.66 5.93 -29.15
CA THR A 35 1.61 6.69 -29.97
C THR A 35 2.05 5.89 -31.21
N ALA A 36 1.65 6.36 -32.40
CA ALA A 36 1.96 5.69 -33.67
C ALA A 36 3.25 6.20 -34.36
N ALA A 37 3.65 7.45 -34.10
CA ALA A 37 4.83 8.06 -34.68
C ALA A 37 5.40 9.14 -33.75
N ILE A 38 6.68 9.48 -33.93
CA ILE A 38 7.38 10.52 -33.17
C ILE A 38 8.29 11.37 -34.05
N ALA A 39 8.36 12.67 -33.74
CA ALA A 39 9.30 13.58 -34.36
C ALA A 39 10.70 13.41 -33.72
N ILE A 40 11.69 13.04 -34.52
CA ILE A 40 13.10 12.98 -34.14
C ILE A 40 13.81 14.19 -34.73
N THR A 41 14.56 14.90 -33.88
CA THR A 41 15.47 15.97 -34.28
C THR A 41 16.91 15.56 -34.00
N VAL A 42 17.79 15.76 -34.97
CA VAL A 42 19.23 15.51 -34.87
C VAL A 42 19.95 16.83 -35.06
N ARG A 43 20.94 17.10 -34.21
CA ARG A 43 21.86 18.23 -34.36
C ARG A 43 23.30 17.71 -34.37
N ALA A 44 24.00 17.95 -35.47
CA ALA A 44 25.44 17.74 -35.55
C ALA A 44 26.17 19.01 -35.10
N GLU A 45 27.29 18.86 -34.38
CA GLU A 45 28.18 19.97 -34.00
C GLU A 45 28.84 20.60 -35.24
N GLU A 46 29.06 19.81 -36.29
CA GLU A 46 29.53 20.28 -37.60
C GLU A 46 28.36 20.70 -38.50
N THR A 47 28.37 21.96 -38.94
CA THR A 47 27.27 22.57 -39.69
C THR A 47 27.09 22.04 -41.12
N ASP A 48 28.05 21.30 -41.67
CA ASP A 48 28.01 20.69 -42.99
C ASP A 48 27.94 19.15 -42.96
N ALA A 49 27.83 18.55 -41.77
CA ALA A 49 27.75 17.09 -41.61
C ALA A 49 26.43 16.53 -42.16
N ARG A 50 26.50 15.55 -43.07
CA ARG A 50 25.33 14.86 -43.61
C ARG A 50 24.87 13.78 -42.63
N CYS A 51 23.61 13.85 -42.20
CA CYS A 51 23.02 12.84 -41.34
C CYS A 51 22.12 11.87 -42.11
N ARG A 52 22.15 10.58 -41.76
CA ARG A 52 21.27 9.53 -42.28
C ARG A 52 20.83 8.56 -41.19
N TRP A 53 19.79 7.78 -41.44
CA TRP A 53 19.19 6.89 -40.44
C TRP A 53 18.79 5.50 -40.98
N ALA A 54 18.72 4.51 -40.10
CA ALA A 54 18.27 3.14 -40.39
C ALA A 54 17.51 2.54 -39.20
N LEU A 55 16.70 1.51 -39.45
CA LEU A 55 15.95 0.79 -38.39
C LEU A 55 16.63 -0.51 -37.95
N THR A 56 17.89 -0.70 -38.32
CA THR A 56 18.70 -1.87 -38.00
C THR A 56 19.95 -1.47 -37.24
N VAL A 57 20.36 -2.32 -36.30
CA VAL A 57 21.60 -2.17 -35.55
C VAL A 57 22.40 -3.48 -35.66
N PRO A 58 23.66 -3.46 -36.17
CA PRO A 58 24.35 -2.28 -36.72
C PRO A 58 23.66 -1.73 -37.98
N PRO A 59 23.80 -0.42 -38.27
CA PRO A 59 23.27 0.15 -39.51
C PRO A 59 24.04 -0.39 -40.74
N PRO A 60 23.42 -0.37 -41.93
CA PRO A 60 24.12 -0.62 -43.18
C PRO A 60 25.12 0.50 -43.49
N ALA A 61 25.82 0.40 -44.62
CA ALA A 61 26.75 1.45 -45.07
C ALA A 61 26.04 2.81 -45.18
N PHE A 62 26.72 3.93 -44.94
CA PHE A 62 26.07 5.26 -44.91
C PHE A 62 25.29 5.56 -46.20
N ALA A 63 25.81 5.12 -47.35
CA ALA A 63 25.18 5.27 -48.66
C ALA A 63 23.81 4.56 -48.79
N GLU A 64 23.58 3.49 -48.02
CA GLU A 64 22.38 2.65 -48.02
C GLU A 64 21.36 3.08 -46.96
N MET A 65 21.75 3.95 -46.03
CA MET A 65 20.86 4.52 -45.01
C MET A 65 19.87 5.53 -45.62
N ASN A 66 18.74 5.72 -44.95
CA ASN A 66 17.68 6.64 -45.37
C ASN A 66 18.07 8.10 -45.11
N ASN A 67 17.59 8.99 -45.99
CA ASN A 67 17.69 10.43 -45.80
C ASN A 67 16.64 10.93 -44.78
N PHE A 68 16.93 12.03 -44.09
CA PHE A 68 15.96 12.74 -43.26
C PHE A 68 14.95 13.52 -44.11
N THR A 69 13.74 13.74 -43.58
CA THR A 69 12.66 14.44 -44.29
C THR A 69 12.92 15.94 -44.46
N ALA A 70 13.70 16.54 -43.56
CA ALA A 70 14.23 17.88 -43.71
C ALA A 70 15.65 17.95 -43.12
N TYR A 71 16.54 18.69 -43.78
CA TYR A 71 17.92 18.90 -43.37
C TYR A 71 18.33 20.35 -43.65
N ASP A 72 18.89 21.02 -42.64
CA ASP A 72 19.40 22.39 -42.72
C ASP A 72 20.65 22.54 -41.83
N HIS A 73 21.82 22.64 -42.48
CA HIS A 73 23.12 22.94 -41.87
C HIS A 73 23.37 22.26 -40.50
N GLY A 74 23.45 20.93 -40.49
CA GLY A 74 23.68 20.14 -39.28
C GLY A 74 22.42 19.84 -38.46
N ASN A 75 21.25 20.40 -38.78
CA ASN A 75 19.97 20.03 -38.17
C ASN A 75 19.16 19.13 -39.11
N ALA A 76 18.71 17.97 -38.63
CA ALA A 76 17.89 17.04 -39.40
C ALA A 76 16.61 16.67 -38.63
N THR A 77 15.49 16.47 -39.34
CA THR A 77 14.24 15.99 -38.72
C THR A 77 13.63 14.81 -39.46
N LEU A 78 13.06 13.87 -38.70
CA LEU A 78 12.41 12.65 -39.18
C LEU A 78 11.08 12.45 -38.41
N GLN A 79 10.02 12.08 -39.11
CA GLN A 79 8.84 11.46 -38.49
C GLN A 79 9.03 9.94 -38.48
N LEU A 80 9.42 9.40 -37.33
CA LEU A 80 9.66 7.98 -37.13
C LEU A 80 8.34 7.26 -36.86
N SER A 81 7.96 6.33 -37.73
CA SER A 81 6.83 5.42 -37.46
C SER A 81 7.25 4.34 -36.47
N LEU A 82 6.39 4.08 -35.47
CA LEU A 82 6.67 3.15 -34.39
C LEU A 82 6.01 1.80 -34.65
N ARG A 83 6.70 0.73 -34.22
CA ARG A 83 6.12 -0.61 -34.17
C ARG A 83 4.90 -0.63 -33.24
N GLN A 84 3.83 -1.28 -33.69
CA GLN A 84 2.57 -1.43 -32.95
C GLN A 84 2.40 -2.84 -32.37
N ASP A 85 3.35 -3.75 -32.61
CA ASP A 85 3.32 -5.14 -32.14
C ASP A 85 3.92 -5.31 -30.73
N GLY A 86 3.99 -4.23 -29.95
CA GLY A 86 4.57 -4.22 -28.61
C GLY A 86 6.11 -4.32 -28.56
N ASN A 87 6.78 -4.48 -29.71
CA ASN A 87 8.25 -4.51 -29.77
C ASN A 87 8.85 -3.10 -29.82
N THR A 88 10.12 -3.01 -29.46
CA THR A 88 10.88 -1.76 -29.52
C THR A 88 11.18 -1.35 -30.96
N THR A 89 11.06 -0.05 -31.26
CA THR A 89 11.52 0.55 -32.53
C THR A 89 12.97 1.02 -32.35
N LEU A 90 13.90 0.38 -33.06
CA LEU A 90 15.31 0.76 -33.11
C LEU A 90 15.54 1.82 -34.18
N LEU A 91 16.37 2.82 -33.88
CA LEU A 91 16.79 3.87 -34.79
C LEU A 91 18.30 4.06 -34.68
N ALA A 92 19.04 3.72 -35.73
CA ALA A 92 20.45 4.05 -35.87
C ALA A 92 20.60 5.36 -36.66
N ILE A 93 21.47 6.26 -36.20
CA ILE A 93 21.75 7.55 -36.83
C ILE A 93 23.25 7.69 -37.01
N ARG A 94 23.67 8.13 -38.19
CA ARG A 94 25.07 8.46 -38.49
C ARG A 94 25.12 9.85 -39.09
N CYS A 95 26.03 10.70 -38.62
CA CYS A 95 26.35 11.97 -39.26
C CYS A 95 27.84 12.00 -39.58
N GLN A 96 28.19 12.41 -40.80
CA GLN A 96 29.58 12.49 -41.23
C GLN A 96 29.82 13.68 -42.17
N PRO A 97 31.05 14.24 -42.19
CA PRO A 97 31.44 15.26 -43.15
C PRO A 97 31.14 14.89 -44.62
N PRO A 98 31.02 15.87 -45.52
CA PRO A 98 30.82 15.62 -46.95
C PRO A 98 31.91 14.74 -47.59
N ASP A 99 33.12 14.79 -47.05
CA ASP A 99 34.38 14.21 -47.54
C ASP A 99 34.92 13.07 -46.68
N ALA A 100 34.12 12.53 -45.75
CA ALA A 100 34.51 11.35 -44.98
C ALA A 100 34.67 10.11 -45.88
N ASP A 101 35.89 9.54 -45.91
CA ASP A 101 36.26 8.35 -46.69
C ASP A 101 35.89 7.03 -45.98
N GLU A 102 35.53 7.10 -44.69
CA GLU A 102 35.07 5.97 -43.89
C GLU A 102 33.73 6.28 -43.22
N ASP A 103 32.95 5.22 -42.97
CA ASP A 103 31.69 5.31 -42.24
C ASP A 103 31.96 5.77 -40.80
N ALA A 104 31.45 6.95 -40.44
CA ALA A 104 31.58 7.47 -39.07
C ALA A 104 30.88 6.58 -38.03
N ASP A 105 31.25 6.74 -36.75
CA ASP A 105 30.51 6.13 -35.65
C ASP A 105 29.02 6.51 -35.71
N TRP A 106 28.16 5.59 -35.28
CA TRP A 106 26.71 5.75 -35.27
C TRP A 106 26.17 5.71 -33.84
N ILE A 107 24.98 6.27 -33.66
CA ILE A 107 24.24 6.28 -32.39
C ILE A 107 22.92 5.53 -32.54
N ALA A 108 22.58 4.69 -31.56
CA ALA A 108 21.27 4.05 -31.48
C ALA A 108 20.32 4.79 -30.54
N ARG A 109 19.04 4.79 -30.92
CA ARG A 109 17.90 5.19 -30.12
C ARG A 109 16.83 4.12 -30.14
N VAL A 110 16.09 4.02 -29.06
CA VAL A 110 14.96 3.09 -28.92
C VAL A 110 13.73 3.77 -28.38
N TYR A 111 12.60 3.44 -29.00
CA TYR A 111 11.30 3.98 -28.65
C TYR A 111 10.24 2.89 -28.63
N ARG A 112 9.32 2.97 -27.68
CA ARG A 112 8.21 2.03 -27.57
C ARG A 112 7.01 2.71 -26.89
N PRO A 113 5.80 2.65 -27.46
CA PRO A 113 4.61 3.05 -26.72
C PRO A 113 4.33 2.06 -25.59
N VAL A 114 3.88 2.55 -24.44
CA VAL A 114 3.36 1.68 -23.38
C VAL A 114 2.05 1.01 -23.84
N PRO A 115 1.77 -0.23 -23.41
CA PRO A 115 0.50 -0.90 -23.69
C PRO A 115 -0.72 -0.10 -23.24
N SER A 116 -1.86 -0.35 -23.88
CA SER A 116 -3.16 0.05 -23.33
C SER A 116 -3.53 -0.89 -22.19
N ILE A 117 -4.10 -0.35 -21.11
CA ILE A 117 -4.51 -1.16 -19.95
C ILE A 117 -5.81 -1.92 -20.21
N ASN A 118 -5.95 -3.06 -19.56
CA ASN A 118 -7.21 -3.82 -19.53
C ASN A 118 -8.23 -3.10 -18.63
N ASN A 119 -9.46 -2.93 -19.12
CA ASN A 119 -10.57 -2.34 -18.35
C ASN A 119 -11.45 -3.36 -17.65
N ASN A 120 -11.27 -4.66 -17.94
CA ASN A 120 -12.03 -5.72 -17.29
C ASN A 120 -11.53 -5.97 -15.86
N PHE A 121 -12.48 -6.29 -14.98
CA PHE A 121 -12.21 -6.65 -13.58
C PHE A 121 -12.43 -8.15 -13.32
N PRO A 122 -11.77 -8.71 -12.28
CA PRO A 122 -10.72 -8.10 -11.46
C PRO A 122 -9.39 -7.85 -12.19
N LYS A 123 -8.66 -6.81 -11.78
CA LYS A 123 -7.30 -6.53 -12.24
C LYS A 123 -6.31 -7.02 -11.19
N VAL A 124 -5.37 -7.86 -11.59
CA VAL A 124 -4.41 -8.50 -10.69
C VAL A 124 -3.00 -8.03 -11.01
N ALA A 125 -2.26 -7.66 -9.97
CA ALA A 125 -0.85 -7.30 -10.01
C ALA A 125 0.00 -8.31 -9.25
N ASN A 126 1.31 -8.25 -9.50
CA ASN A 126 2.33 -8.92 -8.70
C ASN A 126 3.35 -7.87 -8.22
N LEU A 127 3.64 -7.88 -6.93
CA LEU A 127 4.69 -7.06 -6.33
C LEU A 127 5.98 -7.86 -6.16
N TRP A 128 7.10 -7.21 -6.50
CA TRP A 128 8.49 -7.61 -6.35
C TRP A 128 8.86 -9.03 -6.81
N GLY A 129 9.71 -9.08 -7.83
CA GLY A 129 10.17 -10.32 -8.45
C GLY A 129 9.10 -10.97 -9.32
N SER A 130 9.45 -12.12 -9.88
CA SER A 130 8.55 -12.93 -10.71
C SER A 130 8.86 -14.44 -10.62
N GLY A 131 9.73 -14.84 -9.69
CA GLY A 131 10.25 -16.21 -9.59
C GLY A 131 9.16 -17.28 -9.50
N HIS A 132 8.08 -17.01 -8.77
CA HIS A 132 6.95 -17.94 -8.65
C HIS A 132 6.21 -18.17 -9.98
N PHE A 133 6.32 -17.25 -10.95
CA PHE A 133 5.62 -17.32 -12.23
C PHE A 133 6.52 -17.69 -13.42
N GLN A 134 7.84 -17.56 -13.29
CA GLN A 134 8.80 -17.78 -14.38
C GLN A 134 8.77 -19.19 -14.98
N HIS A 135 8.29 -20.18 -14.24
CA HIS A 135 8.18 -21.56 -14.71
C HIS A 135 7.04 -21.77 -15.73
N ASN A 136 6.06 -20.85 -15.81
CA ASN A 136 4.92 -20.95 -16.72
C ASN A 136 4.42 -19.56 -17.17
N LEU A 137 5.03 -19.02 -18.23
CA LEU A 137 4.72 -17.67 -18.70
C LEU A 137 3.30 -17.50 -19.29
N SER A 138 2.68 -18.56 -19.83
CA SER A 138 1.29 -18.45 -20.29
C SER A 138 0.32 -18.34 -19.13
N HIS A 139 0.58 -19.08 -18.03
CA HIS A 139 -0.16 -18.92 -16.78
C HIS A 139 0.06 -17.52 -16.19
N ALA A 140 1.30 -17.06 -16.11
CA ALA A 140 1.63 -15.71 -15.65
C ALA A 140 0.86 -14.62 -16.43
N ALA A 141 0.87 -14.70 -17.75
CA ALA A 141 0.19 -13.73 -18.62
C ALA A 141 -1.35 -13.75 -18.54
N SER A 142 -1.95 -14.89 -18.15
CA SER A 142 -3.40 -14.99 -17.98
C SER A 142 -3.90 -14.63 -16.58
N HIS A 143 -2.99 -14.56 -15.60
CA HIS A 143 -3.34 -14.31 -14.19
C HIS A 143 -2.92 -12.90 -13.73
N VAL A 144 -1.83 -12.36 -14.27
CA VAL A 144 -1.26 -11.07 -13.85
C VAL A 144 -1.09 -10.16 -15.06
N SER A 145 -1.59 -8.93 -14.94
CA SER A 145 -1.51 -7.92 -16.01
C SER A 145 -0.66 -6.70 -15.65
N LEU A 146 -0.20 -6.61 -14.40
CA LEU A 146 0.74 -5.59 -13.94
C LEU A 146 1.81 -6.23 -13.05
N TRP A 147 3.07 -5.99 -13.38
CA TRP A 147 4.20 -6.44 -12.59
C TRP A 147 4.97 -5.24 -12.05
N LEU A 148 5.10 -5.15 -10.73
CA LEU A 148 5.90 -4.13 -10.05
C LEU A 148 7.22 -4.75 -9.61
N GLY A 149 8.34 -4.33 -10.19
CA GLY A 149 9.65 -4.89 -9.86
C GLY A 149 9.90 -6.29 -10.42
N ALA A 150 9.42 -6.57 -11.64
CA ALA A 150 9.66 -7.84 -12.31
C ALA A 150 11.16 -8.07 -12.59
N ASP A 151 11.58 -9.33 -12.53
CA ASP A 151 12.95 -9.80 -12.79
C ASP A 151 13.02 -10.82 -13.95
N PHE A 152 12.03 -10.82 -14.83
CA PHE A 152 12.06 -11.59 -16.08
C PHE A 152 13.26 -11.20 -16.97
N THR A 153 13.76 -12.15 -17.77
CA THR A 153 14.70 -11.82 -18.84
C THR A 153 14.00 -11.06 -19.98
N PRO A 154 14.72 -10.30 -20.82
CA PRO A 154 14.12 -9.64 -21.98
C PRO A 154 13.33 -10.59 -22.90
N ASP A 155 13.81 -11.81 -23.11
CA ASP A 155 13.11 -12.81 -23.93
C ASP A 155 11.82 -13.30 -23.27
N GLN A 156 11.83 -13.51 -21.95
CA GLN A 156 10.62 -13.86 -21.20
C GLN A 156 9.58 -12.74 -21.28
N MET A 157 9.99 -11.47 -21.16
CA MET A 157 9.08 -10.33 -21.30
C MET A 157 8.48 -10.23 -22.71
N LEU A 158 9.28 -10.45 -23.75
CA LEU A 158 8.79 -10.53 -25.12
C LEU A 158 7.78 -11.65 -25.29
N GLN A 159 8.01 -12.81 -24.65
CA GLN A 159 7.07 -13.93 -24.68
C GLN A 159 5.79 -13.64 -23.90
N LEU A 160 5.87 -13.02 -22.73
CA LEU A 160 4.71 -12.58 -21.94
C LEU A 160 3.81 -11.65 -22.77
N ARG A 161 4.40 -10.65 -23.45
CA ARG A 161 3.67 -9.72 -24.33
C ARG A 161 3.01 -10.41 -25.53
N ARG A 162 3.52 -11.57 -25.98
CA ARG A 162 2.86 -12.37 -27.03
C ARG A 162 1.64 -13.12 -26.52
N TYR A 163 1.62 -13.49 -25.23
CA TYR A 163 0.45 -14.09 -24.60
C TYR A 163 -0.59 -13.06 -24.18
N ASN A 164 -0.13 -11.90 -23.71
CA ASN A 164 -0.96 -10.78 -23.29
C ASN A 164 -0.25 -9.46 -23.60
N ASP A 165 -0.69 -8.78 -24.67
CA ASP A 165 -0.11 -7.53 -25.16
C ASP A 165 -0.48 -6.31 -24.30
N GLN A 166 -1.38 -6.48 -23.33
CA GLN A 166 -1.79 -5.47 -22.35
C GLN A 166 -0.99 -5.54 -21.04
N THR A 167 -0.07 -6.49 -20.89
CA THR A 167 0.76 -6.62 -19.69
C THR A 167 1.70 -5.43 -19.51
N LEU A 168 1.63 -4.80 -18.34
CA LEU A 168 2.58 -3.77 -17.90
C LEU A 168 3.70 -4.38 -17.05
N LEU A 169 4.94 -4.08 -17.42
CA LEU A 169 6.14 -4.57 -16.74
C LEU A 169 6.95 -3.39 -16.22
N LEU A 170 6.98 -3.20 -14.90
CA LEU A 170 7.84 -2.19 -14.26
C LEU A 170 9.06 -2.86 -13.63
N THR A 171 10.22 -2.24 -13.79
CA THR A 171 11.40 -2.56 -12.97
C THR A 171 11.23 -1.94 -11.58
N SER A 172 12.14 -2.19 -10.64
CA SER A 172 12.09 -1.59 -9.31
C SER A 172 13.41 -0.93 -8.92
N THR A 173 13.30 0.10 -8.08
CA THR A 173 14.43 0.62 -7.31
C THR A 173 13.91 1.18 -5.99
N ASN A 174 14.80 1.39 -5.03
CA ASN A 174 14.51 2.19 -3.85
C ASN A 174 14.84 3.67 -4.13
N ALA A 175 14.05 4.65 -3.70
CA ALA A 175 14.40 6.06 -3.91
C ALA A 175 15.64 6.47 -3.10
N VAL A 176 15.76 6.01 -1.86
CA VAL A 176 16.69 6.60 -0.88
C VAL A 176 17.77 5.65 -0.40
N GLU A 177 17.74 4.40 -0.85
CA GLU A 177 18.69 3.36 -0.46
C GLU A 177 19.55 2.85 -1.62
N GLY A 178 20.65 2.19 -1.27
CA GLY A 178 21.52 1.46 -2.17
C GLY A 178 22.35 0.40 -1.44
N HIS A 179 23.03 -0.43 -2.22
CA HIS A 179 23.89 -1.51 -1.72
C HIS A 179 25.37 -1.12 -1.74
N ASP A 180 26.21 -1.99 -1.18
CA ASP A 180 27.67 -1.87 -1.24
C ASP A 180 28.20 -1.68 -2.68
N GLY A 181 29.37 -1.02 -2.79
CA GLY A 181 30.07 -0.81 -4.06
C GLY A 181 30.02 0.63 -4.59
N LEU A 182 29.19 1.50 -4.00
CA LEU A 182 29.19 2.94 -4.29
C LEU A 182 30.33 3.68 -3.58
N PRO A 183 30.76 4.86 -4.10
CA PRO A 183 31.70 5.73 -3.39
C PRO A 183 31.22 6.05 -1.98
N GLU A 184 32.09 5.97 -0.97
CA GLU A 184 31.69 6.13 0.44
C GLU A 184 30.89 7.41 0.69
N ARG A 185 31.28 8.52 0.06
CA ARG A 185 30.59 9.82 0.18
C ARG A 185 29.11 9.84 -0.25
N TYR A 186 28.63 8.78 -0.91
CA TYR A 186 27.23 8.65 -1.33
C TYR A 186 26.33 8.11 -0.22
N TYR A 187 26.87 7.47 0.81
CA TYR A 187 26.07 6.98 1.94
C TYR A 187 25.82 8.11 2.94
N LEU A 188 24.70 8.03 3.64
CA LEU A 188 24.41 8.87 4.79
C LEU A 188 25.06 8.27 6.04
N HIS A 189 25.85 9.06 6.75
CA HIS A 189 26.59 8.63 7.93
C HIS A 189 26.06 9.23 9.23
N ASN A 190 26.35 8.53 10.32
CA ASN A 190 26.14 8.97 11.69
C ASN A 190 27.26 9.93 12.11
N VAL A 191 27.01 10.75 13.14
CA VAL A 191 28.03 11.62 13.77
C VAL A 191 29.25 10.87 14.34
N SER A 192 29.18 9.54 14.47
CA SER A 192 30.27 8.70 14.96
C SER A 192 31.44 8.58 13.99
N GLY A 193 31.25 8.86 12.70
CA GLY A 193 32.30 8.79 11.69
C GLY A 193 31.78 8.73 10.26
N GLN A 194 32.70 8.72 9.30
CA GLN A 194 32.40 8.76 7.86
C GLN A 194 32.85 7.47 7.16
N SER A 195 32.65 6.32 7.82
CA SER A 195 33.10 5.01 7.36
C SER A 195 31.95 4.02 7.24
N LYS A 196 32.21 2.84 6.65
CA LYS A 196 31.18 1.82 6.39
C LYS A 196 30.36 1.42 7.63
N LYS A 197 30.96 1.38 8.82
CA LYS A 197 30.28 1.05 10.08
C LYS A 197 29.35 2.15 10.60
N ASP A 198 29.48 3.37 10.07
CA ASP A 198 28.72 4.54 10.48
C ASP A 198 27.56 4.85 9.51
N ARG A 199 27.38 4.03 8.45
CA ARG A 199 26.28 4.16 7.49
C ARG A 199 24.95 3.83 8.17
N LEU A 200 23.89 4.54 7.82
CA LEU A 200 22.53 4.17 8.21
C LEU A 200 22.08 2.92 7.44
N SER A 201 21.84 1.81 8.14
CA SER A 201 21.21 0.61 7.58
C SER A 201 19.82 0.45 8.17
N THR A 202 18.79 0.45 7.32
CA THR A 202 17.39 0.26 7.70
C THR A 202 16.83 -1.09 7.31
N TRP A 203 17.53 -1.80 6.40
CA TRP A 203 17.26 -3.18 6.00
C TRP A 203 18.58 -3.92 5.88
N PRO A 204 18.67 -5.21 6.27
CA PRO A 204 19.92 -5.97 6.19
C PRO A 204 20.56 -5.92 4.79
N GLY A 205 21.77 -5.39 4.68
CA GLY A 205 22.48 -5.25 3.39
C GLY A 205 22.06 -4.06 2.51
N SER A 206 21.16 -3.22 3.00
CA SER A 206 20.77 -1.94 2.39
C SER A 206 21.24 -0.76 3.25
N TYR A 207 21.62 0.34 2.60
CA TYR A 207 22.12 1.54 3.26
C TYR A 207 21.45 2.79 2.69
N ARG A 208 21.11 3.72 3.58
CA ARG A 208 20.56 5.02 3.18
C ARG A 208 21.63 5.84 2.44
N LEU A 209 21.25 6.38 1.28
CA LEU A 209 22.08 7.27 0.49
C LEU A 209 21.85 8.72 0.91
N ASP A 210 22.87 9.55 0.79
CA ASP A 210 22.83 10.95 1.20
C ASP A 210 22.23 11.82 0.09
N LEU A 211 20.90 11.89 0.03
CA LEU A 211 20.20 12.72 -0.94
C LEU A 211 20.28 14.22 -0.63
N THR A 212 20.94 14.66 0.45
CA THR A 212 21.26 16.08 0.59
C THR A 212 22.28 16.55 -0.44
N LYS A 213 23.00 15.61 -1.08
CA LYS A 213 24.01 15.83 -2.12
C LYS A 213 23.40 15.68 -3.53
N PRO A 214 23.35 16.74 -4.36
CA PRO A 214 22.74 16.69 -5.69
C PRO A 214 23.35 15.62 -6.62
N GLU A 215 24.64 15.33 -6.50
CA GLU A 215 25.31 14.30 -7.31
C GLU A 215 24.81 12.88 -7.00
N VAL A 216 24.34 12.62 -5.77
CA VAL A 216 23.75 11.34 -5.38
C VAL A 216 22.35 11.20 -5.99
N ALA A 217 21.54 12.25 -5.91
CA ALA A 217 20.22 12.30 -6.56
C ALA A 217 20.31 12.13 -8.09
N LEU A 218 21.28 12.78 -8.74
CA LEU A 218 21.52 12.62 -10.18
C LEU A 218 22.02 11.22 -10.54
N TYR A 219 22.87 10.62 -9.69
CA TYR A 219 23.26 9.22 -9.85
C TYR A 219 22.04 8.29 -9.81
N LYS A 220 21.13 8.49 -8.84
CA LYS A 220 19.91 7.69 -8.71
C LYS A 220 18.97 7.85 -9.90
N ALA A 221 18.76 9.07 -10.39
CA ALA A 221 17.97 9.31 -11.59
C ALA A 221 18.54 8.57 -12.83
N GLN A 222 19.87 8.57 -12.98
CA GLN A 222 20.54 7.84 -14.06
C GLN A 222 20.46 6.32 -13.88
N HIS A 223 20.52 5.84 -12.64
CA HIS A 223 20.30 4.43 -12.32
C HIS A 223 18.87 3.99 -12.67
N MET A 224 17.86 4.76 -12.28
CA MET A 224 16.47 4.52 -12.69
C MET A 224 16.33 4.47 -14.22
N TYR A 225 16.95 5.43 -14.91
CA TYR A 225 16.95 5.46 -16.37
C TYR A 225 17.56 4.17 -16.95
N SER A 226 18.71 3.70 -16.46
CA SER A 226 19.36 2.48 -16.96
C SER A 226 18.59 1.19 -16.65
N LEU A 227 17.88 1.13 -15.52
CA LEU A 227 17.06 -0.03 -15.16
C LEU A 227 15.93 -0.29 -16.17
N VAL A 228 15.29 0.78 -16.69
CA VAL A 228 14.24 0.65 -17.71
C VAL A 228 14.77 0.01 -19.01
N PHE A 229 16.08 0.09 -19.28
CA PHE A 229 16.77 -0.60 -20.38
C PHE A 229 17.29 -2.00 -19.99
N GLY A 230 16.80 -2.59 -18.90
CA GLY A 230 17.24 -3.89 -18.40
C GLY A 230 18.66 -3.88 -17.82
N GLY A 231 19.15 -2.71 -17.37
CA GLY A 231 20.52 -2.56 -16.86
C GLY A 231 21.61 -2.68 -17.93
N SER A 232 21.24 -2.74 -19.22
CA SER A 232 22.18 -2.93 -20.32
C SER A 232 22.74 -1.60 -20.85
N ASN A 233 24.07 -1.52 -20.99
CA ASN A 233 24.77 -0.45 -21.72
C ASN A 233 25.20 -0.92 -23.12
N ALA A 234 24.45 -1.86 -23.71
CA ALA A 234 24.80 -2.48 -24.99
C ALA A 234 24.67 -1.50 -26.17
N SER A 235 25.43 -1.76 -27.24
CA SER A 235 25.38 -1.00 -28.50
C SER A 235 24.01 -1.05 -29.19
N ALA A 236 23.20 -2.06 -28.88
CA ALA A 236 21.77 -2.15 -29.22
C ALA A 236 20.95 -2.20 -27.92
N PRO A 237 20.59 -1.05 -27.32
CA PRO A 237 19.85 -1.03 -26.07
C PRO A 237 18.45 -1.65 -26.27
N ALA A 238 18.01 -2.49 -25.33
CA ALA A 238 16.64 -2.97 -25.27
C ALA A 238 15.78 -2.00 -24.43
N LEU A 239 14.47 -1.92 -24.66
CA LEU A 239 13.53 -1.16 -23.83
C LEU A 239 12.42 -2.07 -23.27
N PRO A 240 12.78 -3.05 -22.41
CA PRO A 240 11.88 -4.13 -22.02
C PRO A 240 10.78 -3.71 -21.04
N TYR A 241 11.05 -2.73 -20.17
CA TYR A 241 10.12 -2.25 -19.16
C TYR A 241 9.28 -1.06 -19.66
N ASP A 242 8.05 -0.94 -19.13
CA ASP A 242 7.10 0.16 -19.37
C ASP A 242 7.30 1.34 -18.41
N GLY A 243 8.14 1.15 -17.40
CA GLY A 243 8.45 2.17 -16.41
C GLY A 243 9.06 1.56 -15.16
N ILE A 244 8.81 2.17 -14.01
CA ILE A 244 9.50 1.86 -12.76
C ILE A 244 8.57 1.95 -11.55
N PHE A 245 8.71 0.99 -10.66
CA PHE A 245 8.21 1.01 -9.30
C PHE A 245 9.31 1.57 -8.37
N VAL A 246 9.00 2.64 -7.63
CA VAL A 246 9.96 3.35 -6.78
C VAL A 246 9.58 3.17 -5.32
N ASP A 247 10.36 2.35 -4.62
CA ASP A 247 10.13 2.05 -3.21
C ASP A 247 10.69 3.15 -2.27
N ASN A 248 10.17 3.25 -1.05
CA ASN A 248 10.62 4.17 0.01
C ASN A 248 10.77 5.64 -0.44
N VAL A 249 9.75 6.23 -1.08
CA VAL A 249 9.76 7.65 -1.49
C VAL A 249 9.56 8.57 -0.29
N TYR A 250 10.60 8.70 0.55
CA TYR A 250 10.54 9.54 1.74
C TYR A 250 10.92 10.98 1.44
N MET A 251 9.96 11.90 1.54
CA MET A 251 10.21 13.33 1.33
C MET A 251 10.93 14.01 2.51
N THR A 252 11.08 13.31 3.64
CA THR A 252 11.82 13.71 4.84
C THR A 252 12.50 12.49 5.45
N GLN A 253 13.61 12.66 6.18
CA GLN A 253 14.41 11.56 6.72
C GLN A 253 14.81 11.75 8.18
N SER A 254 14.66 12.96 8.74
CA SER A 254 15.09 13.27 10.12
C SER A 254 14.34 12.46 11.19
N TRP A 255 13.21 11.84 10.86
CA TRP A 255 12.41 11.01 11.75
C TRP A 255 13.08 9.67 12.11
N GLN A 256 13.94 9.11 11.26
CA GLN A 256 14.65 7.86 11.57
C GLN A 256 15.74 8.14 12.61
N LYS A 257 15.53 7.64 13.84
CA LYS A 257 16.45 7.85 14.97
C LYS A 257 17.32 6.65 15.30
N THR A 258 17.07 5.51 14.67
CA THR A 258 17.82 4.28 14.90
C THR A 258 18.10 3.54 13.60
N ASP A 259 19.13 2.70 13.58
CA ASP A 259 19.32 1.70 12.53
C ASP A 259 18.45 0.44 12.76
N VAL A 260 18.54 -0.54 11.86
CA VAL A 260 17.83 -1.82 11.93
C VAL A 260 18.16 -2.66 13.18
N ASN A 261 19.26 -2.35 13.88
CA ASN A 261 19.65 -3.02 15.12
C ASN A 261 19.28 -2.20 16.37
N GLY A 262 18.55 -1.10 16.20
CA GLY A 262 18.15 -0.20 17.29
C GLY A 262 19.26 0.74 17.77
N ASN A 263 20.40 0.83 17.08
CA ASN A 263 21.48 1.75 17.45
C ASN A 263 21.07 3.19 17.13
N PRO A 264 21.30 4.18 18.03
CA PRO A 264 20.98 5.57 17.76
C PRO A 264 21.71 6.14 16.53
N PHE A 265 20.97 6.86 15.70
CA PHE A 265 21.45 7.49 14.49
C PHE A 265 21.17 8.99 14.47
N TYR A 266 22.21 9.77 14.19
CA TYR A 266 22.15 11.22 14.06
C TYR A 266 22.83 11.62 12.73
N PRO A 267 22.10 12.21 11.76
CA PRO A 267 22.64 12.44 10.43
C PRO A 267 23.75 13.50 10.41
N ASP A 268 24.88 13.16 9.81
CA ASP A 268 26.06 14.01 9.59
C ASP A 268 26.45 14.05 8.09
N PRO A 269 25.61 14.65 7.23
CA PRO A 269 25.86 14.68 5.78
C PRO A 269 27.07 15.55 5.38
N ASP A 270 27.48 16.49 6.25
CA ASP A 270 28.61 17.40 6.02
C ASP A 270 29.94 16.92 6.65
N GLY A 271 29.92 15.84 7.42
CA GLY A 271 31.11 15.21 7.99
C GLY A 271 31.76 16.01 9.10
N THR A 272 30.98 16.83 9.80
CA THR A 272 31.46 17.70 10.89
C THR A 272 31.59 16.97 12.22
N GLY A 273 31.06 15.75 12.33
CA GLY A 273 30.92 15.04 13.60
C GLY A 273 29.86 15.67 14.50
N GLN A 274 28.98 16.51 13.96
CA GLN A 274 27.84 17.12 14.64
C GLN A 274 26.56 16.87 13.84
N PRO A 275 25.41 16.67 14.51
CA PRO A 275 24.18 16.42 13.79
C PRO A 275 23.71 17.68 13.06
N MET A 276 23.32 17.52 11.79
CA MET A 276 22.62 18.59 11.08
C MET A 276 21.26 18.85 11.73
N PHE A 277 20.86 20.13 11.80
CA PHE A 277 19.53 20.49 12.29
C PHE A 277 18.43 19.85 11.42
N ALA A 278 17.47 19.18 12.06
CA ALA A 278 16.43 18.39 11.38
C ALA A 278 15.70 19.14 10.25
N ALA A 279 15.31 20.39 10.48
CA ALA A 279 14.61 21.20 9.48
C ALA A 279 15.47 21.50 8.24
N GLU A 280 16.77 21.73 8.42
CA GLU A 280 17.67 21.97 7.30
C GLU A 280 18.00 20.66 6.56
N PHE A 281 18.19 19.58 7.31
CA PHE A 281 18.40 18.24 6.76
C PHE A 281 17.21 17.82 5.88
N ASP A 282 15.98 17.90 6.39
CA ASP A 282 14.78 17.52 5.63
C ASP A 282 14.55 18.44 4.43
N ARG A 283 14.91 19.73 4.52
CA ARG A 283 14.83 20.66 3.38
C ARG A 283 15.77 20.25 2.24
N LEU A 284 17.03 19.92 2.56
CA LEU A 284 18.02 19.46 1.57
C LEU A 284 17.65 18.07 1.03
N TRP A 285 17.21 17.18 1.90
CA TRP A 285 16.74 15.85 1.55
C TRP A 285 15.59 15.90 0.55
N ARG A 286 14.53 16.68 0.85
CA ARG A 286 13.40 16.89 -0.05
C ARG A 286 13.84 17.41 -1.42
N ALA A 287 14.81 18.33 -1.45
CA ALA A 287 15.35 18.85 -2.69
C ALA A 287 16.07 17.77 -3.50
N GLY A 288 16.80 16.87 -2.84
CA GLY A 288 17.44 15.70 -3.46
C GLY A 288 16.46 14.72 -4.07
N VAL A 289 15.48 14.24 -3.30
CA VAL A 289 14.43 13.33 -3.79
C VAL A 289 13.67 13.96 -4.95
N THR A 290 13.35 15.25 -4.85
CA THR A 290 12.71 15.99 -5.95
C THR A 290 13.60 16.02 -7.19
N LEU A 291 14.91 16.29 -7.04
CA LEU A 291 15.85 16.32 -8.17
C LEU A 291 15.98 14.96 -8.83
N GLU A 292 16.06 13.88 -8.06
CA GLU A 292 16.11 12.50 -8.56
C GLU A 292 14.88 12.19 -9.43
N LEU A 293 13.69 12.32 -8.85
CA LEU A 293 12.43 11.92 -9.48
C LEU A 293 12.09 12.79 -10.70
N THR A 294 12.29 14.10 -10.60
CA THR A 294 12.04 15.02 -11.73
C THR A 294 13.03 14.81 -12.86
N THR A 295 14.29 14.49 -12.56
CA THR A 295 15.29 14.18 -13.59
C THR A 295 14.93 12.89 -14.32
N PHE A 296 14.54 11.83 -13.60
CA PHE A 296 14.07 10.61 -14.24
C PHE A 296 12.84 10.86 -15.12
N ARG A 297 11.82 11.57 -14.61
CA ARG A 297 10.61 11.91 -15.37
C ARG A 297 10.91 12.73 -16.64
N GLN A 298 11.92 13.59 -16.63
CA GLN A 298 12.36 14.31 -17.83
C GLN A 298 13.06 13.40 -18.85
N LEU A 299 13.83 12.41 -18.39
CA LEU A 299 14.48 11.42 -19.25
C LEU A 299 13.48 10.40 -19.81
N MET A 300 12.42 10.09 -19.04
CA MET A 300 11.40 9.08 -19.34
C MET A 300 9.98 9.64 -19.20
N PRO A 301 9.57 10.63 -20.02
CA PRO A 301 8.29 11.31 -19.87
C PRO A 301 7.08 10.38 -19.98
N GLY A 302 7.16 9.34 -20.82
CA GLY A 302 6.08 8.36 -21.00
C GLY A 302 6.12 7.15 -20.07
N ALA A 303 7.09 7.06 -19.14
CA ALA A 303 7.19 5.89 -18.26
C ALA A 303 6.05 5.84 -17.26
N VAL A 304 5.52 4.64 -17.01
CA VAL A 304 4.58 4.46 -15.92
C VAL A 304 5.36 4.45 -14.60
N MET A 305 5.02 5.35 -13.68
CA MET A 305 5.67 5.41 -12.36
C MET A 305 4.66 5.11 -11.26
N SER A 306 4.95 4.07 -10.48
CA SER A 306 4.28 3.77 -9.21
C SER A 306 5.31 3.85 -8.08
N GLY A 307 4.89 4.05 -6.84
CA GLY A 307 5.84 4.01 -5.72
C GLY A 307 5.21 3.80 -4.35
N HIS A 308 6.06 3.50 -3.38
CA HIS A 308 5.72 3.41 -1.95
C HIS A 308 5.94 4.74 -1.23
N SER A 309 5.20 4.92 -0.14
CA SER A 309 5.28 6.11 0.72
C SER A 309 5.07 7.44 -0.01
N THR A 310 4.27 7.41 -1.08
CA THR A 310 3.88 8.59 -1.85
C THR A 310 2.53 9.15 -1.36
N ASP A 311 2.36 10.47 -1.47
CA ASP A 311 1.12 11.18 -1.13
C ASP A 311 0.61 11.90 -2.39
N PRO A 312 -0.61 11.61 -2.88
CA PRO A 312 -1.16 12.23 -4.08
C PRO A 312 -1.50 13.72 -3.88
N HIS A 313 -1.44 14.22 -2.64
CA HIS A 313 -1.63 15.62 -2.30
C HIS A 313 -0.32 16.41 -2.25
N ASP A 314 0.83 15.74 -2.23
CA ASP A 314 2.12 16.41 -2.43
C ASP A 314 2.21 16.87 -3.90
N PRO A 315 2.30 18.18 -4.19
CA PRO A 315 2.24 18.68 -5.57
C PRO A 315 3.42 18.20 -6.42
N THR A 316 4.58 17.91 -5.81
CA THR A 316 5.73 17.35 -6.53
C THR A 316 5.43 15.91 -6.94
N LEU A 317 4.97 15.08 -6.02
CA LEU A 317 4.70 13.66 -6.30
C LEU A 317 3.51 13.50 -7.24
N ARG A 318 2.45 14.28 -7.05
CA ARG A 318 1.27 14.35 -7.94
C ARG A 318 1.62 14.67 -9.39
N ALA A 319 2.65 15.50 -9.61
CA ALA A 319 3.12 15.87 -10.95
C ALA A 319 4.12 14.87 -11.56
N ILE A 320 4.45 13.79 -10.85
CA ILE A 320 5.45 12.80 -11.27
C ILE A 320 4.85 11.40 -11.38
N PHE A 321 4.05 10.97 -10.42
CA PHE A 321 3.58 9.59 -10.35
C PHE A 321 2.25 9.38 -11.08
N ASN A 322 2.12 8.19 -11.68
CA ASN A 322 0.88 7.69 -12.25
C ASN A 322 -0.04 7.07 -11.19
N ALA A 323 0.57 6.55 -10.12
CA ALA A 323 -0.06 5.69 -9.16
C ALA A 323 0.79 5.52 -7.90
N ARG A 324 0.22 4.85 -6.92
CA ARG A 324 0.89 4.34 -5.73
C ARG A 324 0.68 2.83 -5.61
N ASN A 325 1.63 2.16 -4.97
CA ASN A 325 1.32 0.90 -4.32
C ASN A 325 1.07 1.15 -2.83
N ILE A 326 -0.07 0.67 -2.33
CA ILE A 326 -0.53 0.91 -0.96
C ILE A 326 -0.39 -0.41 -0.19
N GLY A 327 0.71 -0.52 0.53
CA GLY A 327 1.00 -1.59 1.49
C GLY A 327 0.33 -1.42 2.85
N PHE A 328 0.10 -2.55 3.52
CA PHE A 328 -0.16 -2.70 4.98
C PHE A 328 -1.50 -2.15 5.51
N THR A 329 -2.14 -1.25 4.79
CA THR A 329 -3.40 -0.62 5.24
C THR A 329 -4.54 -1.62 5.38
N LEU A 330 -4.68 -2.59 4.47
CA LEU A 330 -5.78 -3.55 4.51
C LEU A 330 -5.73 -4.50 5.73
N PRO A 331 -4.62 -5.20 6.03
CA PRO A 331 -4.53 -6.00 7.25
C PRO A 331 -4.67 -5.14 8.52
N SER A 332 -4.11 -3.93 8.55
CA SER A 332 -4.31 -2.99 9.67
C SER A 332 -5.77 -2.61 9.90
N ILE A 333 -6.56 -2.40 8.84
CA ILE A 333 -8.02 -2.16 8.98
C ILE A 333 -8.72 -3.37 9.58
N ILE A 334 -8.42 -4.57 9.07
CA ILE A 334 -9.04 -5.82 9.55
C ILE A 334 -8.74 -6.03 11.04
N GLU A 335 -7.52 -5.70 11.47
CA GLU A 335 -7.09 -5.80 12.87
C GLU A 335 -7.49 -4.60 13.75
N GLY A 336 -8.17 -3.59 13.19
CA GLY A 336 -8.65 -2.42 13.91
C GLY A 336 -7.56 -1.40 14.29
N LEU A 337 -6.43 -1.44 13.60
CA LEU A 337 -5.28 -0.54 13.77
C LEU A 337 -5.40 0.72 12.89
N ASP A 338 -6.05 0.59 11.73
CA ASP A 338 -6.29 1.68 10.77
C ASP A 338 -7.79 1.94 10.54
N ASP A 339 -8.12 3.16 10.12
CA ASP A 339 -9.48 3.58 9.80
C ASP A 339 -9.88 3.24 8.35
N PHE A 340 -11.04 2.59 8.19
CA PHE A 340 -11.56 2.18 6.89
C PHE A 340 -11.86 3.37 5.96
N ASP A 341 -12.53 4.41 6.47
CA ASP A 341 -13.00 5.52 5.64
C ASP A 341 -11.84 6.39 5.15
N GLY A 342 -10.86 6.64 6.01
CA GLY A 342 -9.62 7.33 5.67
C GLY A 342 -8.81 6.58 4.62
N ALA A 343 -8.67 5.26 4.75
CA ALA A 343 -7.99 4.42 3.77
C ALA A 343 -8.69 4.42 2.40
N LEU A 344 -10.03 4.31 2.39
CA LEU A 344 -10.80 4.31 1.15
C LEU A 344 -10.68 5.65 0.42
N GLN A 345 -10.67 6.77 1.16
CA GLN A 345 -10.44 8.09 0.59
C GLN A 345 -9.02 8.22 0.03
N ALA A 346 -7.99 7.83 0.80
CA ALA A 346 -6.60 7.89 0.36
C ALA A 346 -6.37 7.04 -0.91
N TYR A 347 -7.07 5.91 -1.04
CA TYR A 347 -7.07 5.11 -2.25
C TYR A 347 -7.75 5.82 -3.43
N ALA A 348 -8.92 6.41 -3.20
CA ALA A 348 -9.68 7.15 -4.22
C ALA A 348 -8.89 8.34 -4.79
N ASP A 349 -8.16 9.06 -3.95
CA ASP A 349 -7.40 10.27 -4.33
C ASP A 349 -6.35 10.01 -5.42
N TRP A 350 -5.84 8.77 -5.52
CA TRP A 350 -4.90 8.38 -6.56
C TRP A 350 -5.52 8.30 -7.96
N PHE A 351 -6.84 8.15 -8.08
CA PHE A 351 -7.53 8.15 -9.37
C PHE A 351 -7.80 9.57 -9.90
N ASP A 352 -7.44 10.61 -9.13
CA ASP A 352 -7.53 12.00 -9.58
C ASP A 352 -6.18 12.57 -10.04
N VAL A 353 -5.07 11.81 -9.96
CA VAL A 353 -3.75 12.31 -10.41
C VAL A 353 -3.74 12.53 -11.93
N PRO A 354 -3.00 13.55 -12.43
CA PRO A 354 -3.05 13.93 -13.84
C PRO A 354 -2.41 12.92 -14.80
N HIS A 355 -1.52 12.06 -14.31
CA HIS A 355 -0.78 11.11 -15.15
C HIS A 355 -1.54 9.80 -15.36
N GLN A 356 -1.60 9.37 -16.62
CA GLN A 356 -2.23 8.13 -17.07
C GLN A 356 -1.17 7.16 -17.61
N PRO A 357 -1.40 5.83 -17.54
CA PRO A 357 -2.56 5.16 -16.95
C PRO A 357 -2.54 5.16 -15.42
N HIS A 358 -3.71 5.14 -14.78
CA HIS A 358 -3.83 4.86 -13.34
C HIS A 358 -3.66 3.36 -13.08
N ILE A 359 -2.66 3.01 -12.29
CA ILE A 359 -2.30 1.62 -11.98
C ILE A 359 -2.12 1.39 -10.47
N THR A 360 -2.90 2.11 -9.65
CA THR A 360 -2.80 2.02 -8.19
C THR A 360 -3.04 0.59 -7.73
N VAL A 361 -2.10 0.05 -6.96
CA VAL A 361 -2.15 -1.30 -6.41
C VAL A 361 -2.51 -1.19 -4.93
N MET A 362 -3.41 -2.06 -4.47
CA MET A 362 -3.54 -2.35 -3.04
C MET A 362 -2.92 -3.71 -2.76
N GLU A 363 -2.02 -3.74 -1.79
CA GLU A 363 -1.54 -4.97 -1.20
C GLU A 363 -2.50 -5.41 -0.12
N SER A 364 -3.22 -6.49 -0.41
CA SER A 364 -3.80 -7.29 0.64
C SER A 364 -2.74 -8.26 1.15
N ALA A 365 -2.79 -8.54 2.44
CA ALA A 365 -1.98 -9.58 3.03
C ALA A 365 -2.84 -10.37 4.01
N ILE A 366 -2.24 -11.42 4.55
CA ILE A 366 -2.73 -12.07 5.76
C ILE A 366 -2.52 -11.16 6.98
N GLN A 367 -2.88 -11.64 8.17
CA GLN A 367 -2.69 -10.92 9.43
C GLN A 367 -1.23 -10.54 9.68
N LEU A 368 -1.03 -9.35 10.24
CA LEU A 368 0.28 -8.74 10.48
C LEU A 368 1.17 -9.61 11.36
N GLN A 369 0.59 -10.32 12.34
CA GLN A 369 1.36 -11.23 13.19
C GLN A 369 2.08 -12.33 12.38
N ILE A 370 1.47 -12.88 11.33
CA ILE A 370 2.17 -13.85 10.47
C ILE A 370 3.04 -13.12 9.45
N GLY A 371 2.55 -12.00 8.91
CA GLY A 371 3.25 -11.21 7.91
C GLY A 371 4.52 -10.50 8.40
N TYR A 372 4.71 -10.36 9.72
CA TYR A 372 5.87 -9.68 10.34
C TYR A 372 6.50 -10.44 11.51
N GLY A 373 5.81 -11.43 12.11
CA GLY A 373 6.26 -12.09 13.33
C GLY A 373 7.44 -13.05 13.19
N TYR A 374 7.77 -13.44 11.95
CA TYR A 374 8.78 -14.48 11.67
C TYR A 374 10.11 -13.94 11.11
N GLY A 375 10.31 -12.62 11.24
CA GLY A 375 11.49 -11.89 10.76
C GLY A 375 11.47 -11.64 9.25
N PHE A 376 12.60 -11.12 8.74
CA PHE A 376 12.76 -10.69 7.35
C PHE A 376 12.71 -11.82 6.31
N ASP A 377 12.67 -11.44 5.03
CA ASP A 377 12.59 -12.34 3.87
C ASP A 377 13.56 -13.53 3.93
N SER A 378 14.81 -13.29 4.31
CA SER A 378 15.86 -14.30 4.34
C SER A 378 15.56 -15.39 5.38
N GLN A 379 14.87 -15.03 6.47
CA GLN A 379 14.45 -15.94 7.52
C GLN A 379 13.20 -16.73 7.07
N ILE A 380 12.24 -16.08 6.40
CA ILE A 380 11.08 -16.77 5.83
C ILE A 380 11.52 -17.80 4.78
N LEU A 381 12.40 -17.41 3.86
CA LEU A 381 12.98 -18.30 2.86
C LEU A 381 13.79 -19.44 3.48
N ALA A 382 14.33 -19.24 4.69
CA ALA A 382 14.99 -20.29 5.47
C ALA A 382 14.01 -21.20 6.25
N GLY A 383 12.70 -20.98 6.13
CA GLY A 383 11.65 -21.81 6.72
C GLY A 383 11.27 -21.44 8.15
N SER A 384 11.35 -20.15 8.53
CA SER A 384 10.93 -19.69 9.86
C SER A 384 9.42 -19.85 10.10
N ILE A 385 8.58 -19.75 9.06
CA ILE A 385 7.14 -19.98 9.15
C ILE A 385 6.83 -21.47 8.96
N PRO A 386 6.09 -22.12 9.87
CA PRO A 386 5.65 -23.50 9.68
C PRO A 386 4.81 -23.67 8.39
N ALA A 387 5.02 -24.78 7.66
CA ALA A 387 4.34 -25.04 6.39
C ALA A 387 2.80 -25.11 6.52
N SER A 388 2.27 -25.60 7.65
CA SER A 388 0.84 -25.60 7.93
C SER A 388 0.28 -24.19 8.17
N THR A 389 1.08 -23.29 8.73
CA THR A 389 0.73 -21.88 8.97
C THR A 389 0.76 -21.10 7.67
N LEU A 390 1.74 -21.33 6.80
CA LEU A 390 1.72 -20.83 5.42
C LEU A 390 0.52 -21.35 4.63
N SER A 391 0.15 -22.62 4.80
CA SER A 391 -1.05 -23.19 4.18
C SER A 391 -2.32 -22.54 4.72
N PHE A 392 -2.43 -22.31 6.02
CA PHE A 392 -3.54 -21.58 6.62
C PHE A 392 -3.63 -20.16 6.06
N ALA A 393 -2.51 -19.43 6.06
CA ALA A 393 -2.39 -18.07 5.54
C ALA A 393 -2.97 -17.97 4.12
N ARG A 394 -2.55 -18.86 3.22
CA ARG A 394 -3.07 -18.94 1.85
C ARG A 394 -4.58 -19.23 1.78
N HIS A 395 -5.13 -20.02 2.70
CA HIS A 395 -6.51 -20.51 2.65
C HIS A 395 -7.43 -19.85 3.68
N TYR A 396 -7.07 -18.69 4.25
CA TYR A 396 -7.95 -17.88 5.07
C TYR A 396 -8.64 -16.81 4.21
N TYR A 397 -9.76 -17.20 3.60
CA TYR A 397 -10.34 -16.48 2.46
C TYR A 397 -10.94 -15.12 2.80
N SER A 398 -11.27 -14.82 4.07
CA SER A 398 -11.87 -13.53 4.42
C SER A 398 -10.92 -12.35 4.21
N TYR A 399 -9.62 -12.51 4.51
CA TYR A 399 -8.63 -11.44 4.30
C TYR A 399 -8.46 -11.12 2.81
N MET A 400 -8.33 -12.17 2.00
CA MET A 400 -8.29 -12.04 0.52
C MET A 400 -9.57 -11.39 -0.01
N ARG A 401 -10.76 -11.90 0.37
CA ARG A 401 -12.04 -11.39 -0.13
C ARG A 401 -12.30 -9.95 0.28
N PHE A 402 -11.96 -9.57 1.52
CA PHE A 402 -12.02 -8.19 1.97
C PHE A 402 -11.14 -7.29 1.11
N GLY A 403 -9.86 -7.65 0.93
CA GLY A 403 -8.94 -6.86 0.13
C GLY A 403 -9.37 -6.73 -1.34
N LEU A 404 -9.81 -7.84 -1.94
CA LEU A 404 -10.27 -7.85 -3.33
C LEU A 404 -11.52 -6.96 -3.50
N ALA A 405 -12.51 -7.12 -2.62
CA ALA A 405 -13.72 -6.30 -2.65
C ALA A 405 -13.41 -4.82 -2.37
N PHE A 406 -12.45 -4.52 -1.49
CA PHE A 406 -11.96 -3.15 -1.25
C PHE A 406 -11.42 -2.52 -2.53
N VAL A 407 -10.51 -3.20 -3.24
CA VAL A 407 -9.95 -2.72 -4.50
C VAL A 407 -11.04 -2.46 -5.53
N LEU A 408 -12.00 -3.38 -5.63
CA LEU A 408 -13.09 -3.29 -6.60
C LEU A 408 -14.05 -2.12 -6.33
N MET A 409 -13.95 -1.41 -5.20
CA MET A 409 -14.68 -0.15 -5.00
C MET A 409 -14.18 0.98 -5.91
N TYR A 410 -12.96 0.87 -6.43
CA TYR A 410 -12.38 1.74 -7.47
C TYR A 410 -11.67 0.90 -8.55
N ASP A 411 -10.83 1.52 -9.38
CA ASP A 411 -10.36 0.92 -10.64
C ASP A 411 -8.93 0.35 -10.59
N GLY A 412 -8.45 0.06 -9.38
CA GLY A 412 -7.07 -0.35 -9.16
C GLY A 412 -6.82 -1.85 -9.34
N TYR A 413 -5.59 -2.23 -9.03
CA TYR A 413 -5.08 -3.59 -9.11
C TYR A 413 -4.99 -4.21 -7.71
N PHE A 414 -5.21 -5.51 -7.66
CA PHE A 414 -5.18 -6.31 -6.45
C PHE A 414 -3.96 -7.24 -6.42
N THR A 415 -3.32 -7.35 -5.26
CA THR A 415 -2.38 -8.43 -4.92
C THR A 415 -2.72 -8.97 -3.52
N HIS A 416 -2.48 -10.27 -3.29
CA HIS A 416 -2.67 -10.91 -1.98
C HIS A 416 -1.51 -11.85 -1.67
N GLU A 417 -0.82 -11.58 -0.56
CA GLU A 417 0.45 -12.23 -0.22
C GLU A 417 0.67 -12.38 1.29
N ILE A 418 1.82 -12.93 1.69
CA ILE A 418 2.18 -13.12 3.10
C ILE A 418 2.33 -11.77 3.83
N GLY A 419 2.75 -10.73 3.13
CA GLY A 419 3.05 -9.41 3.70
C GLY A 419 4.47 -8.97 3.36
N ASP A 420 4.96 -7.92 4.01
CA ASP A 420 6.24 -7.27 3.71
C ASP A 420 7.45 -8.20 3.80
N SER A 421 7.37 -9.20 4.68
CA SER A 421 8.45 -10.17 4.83
C SER A 421 8.60 -11.11 3.62
N SER A 422 7.62 -11.24 2.72
CA SER A 422 7.77 -12.05 1.50
C SER A 422 6.71 -11.76 0.45
N HIS A 423 7.15 -11.50 -0.79
CA HIS A 423 6.28 -11.08 -1.89
C HIS A 423 6.20 -12.04 -3.08
N GLY A 424 5.20 -11.80 -3.92
CA GLY A 424 5.13 -12.37 -5.27
C GLY A 424 4.66 -13.82 -5.32
N GLN A 425 3.91 -14.28 -4.31
CA GLN A 425 3.34 -15.62 -4.32
C GLN A 425 2.26 -15.77 -5.42
N ASP A 426 2.19 -16.95 -6.02
CA ASP A 426 1.22 -17.30 -7.06
C ASP A 426 -0.15 -17.76 -6.50
N TRP A 427 -0.59 -17.10 -5.41
CA TRP A 427 -1.87 -17.43 -4.79
C TRP A 427 -3.02 -17.01 -5.69
N TRP A 428 -3.96 -17.94 -5.91
CA TRP A 428 -5.07 -17.74 -6.83
C TRP A 428 -6.38 -18.25 -6.27
N TYR A 429 -7.43 -17.48 -6.53
CA TYR A 429 -8.75 -17.66 -5.94
C TYR A 429 -9.86 -17.63 -6.99
N ASP A 430 -10.95 -18.38 -6.75
CA ASP A 430 -12.12 -18.45 -7.62
C ASP A 430 -12.64 -17.04 -8.00
N GLU A 431 -12.62 -16.11 -7.04
CA GLU A 431 -13.04 -14.71 -7.21
C GLU A 431 -12.17 -13.94 -8.21
N MET A 432 -10.87 -14.21 -8.27
CA MET A 432 -9.94 -13.55 -9.20
C MET A 432 -10.12 -14.02 -10.64
N GLY A 433 -10.66 -15.24 -10.82
CA GLY A 433 -10.97 -15.81 -12.14
C GLY A 433 -12.33 -15.41 -12.71
N PHE A 434 -13.19 -14.77 -11.93
CA PHE A 434 -14.53 -14.38 -12.39
C PHE A 434 -14.51 -13.05 -13.15
N ALA A 435 -14.75 -13.09 -14.46
CA ALA A 435 -14.77 -11.90 -15.32
C ALA A 435 -15.99 -10.99 -15.04
N LEU A 436 -15.85 -10.02 -14.14
CA LEU A 436 -16.88 -9.04 -13.78
C LEU A 436 -17.29 -8.14 -14.95
N GLY A 437 -16.37 -7.89 -15.89
CA GLY A 437 -16.54 -6.90 -16.96
C GLY A 437 -16.26 -5.47 -16.46
N GLU A 438 -16.84 -4.48 -17.12
CA GLU A 438 -16.71 -3.07 -16.73
C GLU A 438 -17.69 -2.67 -15.60
N PRO A 439 -17.35 -1.68 -14.77
CA PRO A 439 -18.26 -1.15 -13.76
C PRO A 439 -19.42 -0.37 -14.40
N LEU A 440 -20.65 -0.62 -13.94
CA LEU A 440 -21.86 0.04 -14.44
C LEU A 440 -22.14 1.39 -13.76
N ALA A 441 -21.60 1.58 -12.56
CA ALA A 441 -21.79 2.78 -11.75
C ALA A 441 -20.64 2.95 -10.74
N PRO A 442 -20.47 4.15 -10.17
CA PRO A 442 -19.65 4.35 -8.97
C PRO A 442 -20.15 3.50 -7.78
N VAL A 443 -19.30 3.35 -6.77
CA VAL A 443 -19.64 2.70 -5.51
C VAL A 443 -20.83 3.37 -4.81
N LEU A 444 -21.69 2.56 -4.17
CA LEU A 444 -22.87 2.99 -3.42
C LEU A 444 -22.91 2.32 -2.04
N PRO A 445 -23.58 2.92 -1.03
CA PRO A 445 -23.91 2.22 0.20
C PRO A 445 -24.84 1.02 -0.10
N ALA A 446 -24.52 -0.14 0.48
CA ALA A 446 -25.34 -1.35 0.39
C ALA A 446 -26.46 -1.39 1.42
N LEU A 447 -26.40 -0.52 2.43
CA LEU A 447 -27.40 -0.39 3.48
C LEU A 447 -28.18 0.93 3.33
N PRO A 448 -29.43 1.00 3.82
CA PRO A 448 -30.20 2.23 3.83
C PRO A 448 -29.46 3.36 4.55
N ALA A 449 -29.50 4.56 3.99
CA ALA A 449 -28.96 5.74 4.64
C ALA A 449 -29.68 5.99 5.99
N PRO A 450 -28.96 6.39 7.05
CA PRO A 450 -29.60 6.82 8.27
C PRO A 450 -30.47 8.07 8.00
N ALA A 451 -31.40 8.36 8.92
CA ALA A 451 -32.18 9.58 8.84
C ALA A 451 -31.26 10.80 8.77
N ASN A 452 -31.46 11.67 7.78
CA ASN A 452 -30.66 12.88 7.57
C ASN A 452 -31.04 13.98 8.57
N GLN A 453 -30.81 13.70 9.86
CA GLN A 453 -31.03 14.60 10.97
C GLN A 453 -29.68 14.85 11.64
N PRO A 454 -29.27 16.13 11.82
CA PRO A 454 -28.03 16.43 12.53
C PRO A 454 -28.00 15.79 13.92
N ILE A 455 -26.93 15.07 14.23
CA ILE A 455 -26.64 14.65 15.62
C ILE A 455 -26.32 15.88 16.44
N GLN A 456 -25.49 16.76 15.89
CA GLN A 456 -25.08 18.01 16.53
C GLN A 456 -24.74 19.05 15.47
N ALA A 457 -25.30 20.26 15.59
CA ALA A 457 -24.85 21.42 14.83
C ALA A 457 -23.83 22.21 15.65
N PHE A 458 -22.79 22.74 15.01
CA PHE A 458 -21.79 23.60 15.65
C PHE A 458 -22.00 25.03 15.16
N PRO A 459 -22.83 25.84 15.85
CA PRO A 459 -23.14 27.18 15.38
C PRO A 459 -21.86 28.00 15.34
N MET A 460 -21.55 28.56 14.18
CA MET A 460 -20.33 29.34 13.97
C MET A 460 -20.46 30.71 14.65
N ASN A 461 -20.12 30.77 15.94
CA ASN A 461 -20.08 32.00 16.72
C ASN A 461 -19.04 31.93 17.85
N LYS A 462 -18.70 33.10 18.41
CA LYS A 462 -17.69 33.27 19.48
C LYS A 462 -17.97 32.51 20.78
N SER A 463 -19.23 32.13 21.06
CA SER A 463 -19.58 31.42 22.30
C SER A 463 -19.50 29.90 22.16
N ALA A 464 -19.55 29.37 20.95
CA ALA A 464 -19.49 27.93 20.68
C ALA A 464 -18.09 27.45 20.31
N TRP A 465 -17.22 28.37 19.88
CA TRP A 465 -15.87 28.07 19.41
C TRP A 465 -14.82 28.91 20.15
N SER A 466 -13.67 28.29 20.37
CA SER A 466 -12.50 28.87 21.00
C SER A 466 -11.28 28.73 20.09
N PHE A 467 -10.23 29.48 20.39
CA PHE A 467 -8.99 29.47 19.61
C PHE A 467 -7.78 29.52 20.51
N TRP A 468 -6.76 28.73 20.17
CA TRP A 468 -5.48 28.69 20.86
C TRP A 468 -4.33 28.66 19.85
N SER A 469 -3.20 29.29 20.19
CA SER A 469 -1.95 29.16 19.45
C SER A 469 -0.76 29.23 20.38
N SER A 470 0.29 28.46 20.07
CA SER A 470 1.58 28.55 20.79
C SER A 470 2.36 29.83 20.49
N THR A 471 2.06 30.51 19.38
CA THR A 471 2.76 31.73 18.94
C THR A 471 1.73 32.75 18.43
N PRO A 472 1.00 33.44 19.34
CA PRO A 472 -0.12 34.32 18.97
C PRO A 472 0.26 35.49 18.04
N GLY A 473 1.54 35.85 17.93
CA GLY A 473 2.00 36.88 16.98
C GLY A 473 1.97 36.44 15.51
N ASN A 474 1.93 35.13 15.26
CA ASN A 474 2.03 34.55 13.91
C ASN A 474 0.68 34.09 13.34
N ILE A 475 -0.40 34.20 14.14
CA ILE A 475 -1.75 33.84 13.71
C ILE A 475 -2.81 34.74 14.36
N SER A 476 -3.84 35.10 13.62
CA SER A 476 -4.99 35.83 14.14
C SER A 476 -6.31 35.19 13.71
N LEU A 477 -7.34 35.28 14.56
CA LEU A 477 -8.69 34.80 14.26
C LEU A 477 -9.65 35.99 14.12
N GLN A 478 -10.45 35.97 13.05
CA GLN A 478 -11.52 36.92 12.80
C GLN A 478 -12.84 36.18 12.54
N TRP A 479 -13.95 36.83 12.86
CA TRP A 479 -15.29 36.31 12.62
C TRP A 479 -15.95 37.14 11.52
N ASP A 480 -16.26 36.50 10.40
CA ASP A 480 -16.86 37.13 9.24
C ASP A 480 -18.37 36.83 9.23
N CYS A 481 -19.15 37.76 9.79
CA CYS A 481 -20.60 37.63 9.85
C CYS A 481 -21.25 38.49 8.76
N ALA A 482 -21.94 37.88 7.79
CA ALA A 482 -22.64 38.61 6.73
C ALA A 482 -24.16 38.62 6.94
N GLY A 483 -24.76 39.81 6.91
CA GLY A 483 -26.22 40.02 6.91
C GLY A 483 -26.92 39.83 8.28
N PRO A 484 -28.23 40.15 8.36
CA PRO A 484 -28.99 40.17 9.62
C PRO A 484 -29.28 38.77 10.22
N ASN A 485 -28.89 37.68 9.55
CA ASN A 485 -29.23 36.30 9.93
C ASN A 485 -28.09 35.50 10.60
N ALA A 486 -27.01 36.15 11.03
CA ALA A 486 -26.00 35.61 11.95
C ALA A 486 -25.23 34.32 11.55
N GLN A 487 -25.24 33.89 10.28
CA GLN A 487 -24.27 32.89 9.82
C GLN A 487 -22.89 33.56 9.71
N CYS A 488 -22.04 33.29 10.70
CA CYS A 488 -20.64 33.72 10.67
C CYS A 488 -19.76 32.61 10.10
N ASN A 489 -18.65 33.01 9.50
CA ASN A 489 -17.51 32.15 9.26
C ASN A 489 -16.36 32.55 10.19
N ALA A 490 -15.44 31.64 10.44
CA ALA A 490 -14.22 31.91 11.18
C ALA A 490 -13.03 31.94 10.20
N SER A 491 -12.29 33.04 10.18
CA SER A 491 -11.11 33.23 9.34
C SER A 491 -9.87 33.29 10.21
N ALA A 492 -8.98 32.31 10.06
CA ALA A 492 -7.68 32.27 10.72
C ALA A 492 -6.59 32.69 9.72
N THR A 493 -5.86 33.76 10.01
CA THR A 493 -4.76 34.26 9.18
C THR A 493 -3.43 33.93 9.82
N VAL A 494 -2.65 33.04 9.19
CA VAL A 494 -1.28 32.68 9.57
C VAL A 494 -0.31 33.53 8.76
N THR A 495 0.48 34.37 9.42
CA THR A 495 1.48 35.24 8.77
C THR A 495 2.83 34.54 8.61
N GLN A 496 3.12 33.58 9.48
CA GLN A 496 4.31 32.73 9.41
C GLN A 496 3.92 31.31 9.82
N VAL A 497 4.25 30.32 8.99
CA VAL A 497 3.96 28.91 9.27
C VAL A 497 4.55 28.48 10.61
N LEU A 498 3.78 27.65 11.32
CA LEU A 498 4.13 27.12 12.63
C LEU A 498 4.81 25.74 12.49
N PRO A 499 5.50 25.25 13.53
CA PRO A 499 6.19 23.96 13.48
C PRO A 499 5.28 22.75 13.17
N SER A 500 3.98 22.83 13.46
CA SER A 500 2.98 21.81 13.13
C SER A 500 1.58 22.42 13.05
N ASN A 501 0.66 21.76 12.36
CA ASN A 501 -0.74 22.19 12.28
C ASN A 501 -1.36 22.38 13.67
N SER A 502 -1.05 21.47 14.60
CA SER A 502 -1.50 21.50 16.00
C SER A 502 -1.06 22.70 16.83
N LYS A 503 -0.13 23.55 16.35
CA LYS A 503 0.29 24.79 17.04
C LYS A 503 -0.69 25.96 16.88
N ALA A 504 -1.76 25.77 16.11
CA ALA A 504 -2.91 26.65 16.07
C ALA A 504 -4.20 25.80 16.00
N ASP A 505 -5.06 25.95 16.99
CA ASP A 505 -6.26 25.14 17.16
C ASP A 505 -7.51 26.03 17.22
N PHE A 506 -8.41 25.84 16.26
CA PHE A 506 -9.76 26.41 16.27
C PHE A 506 -10.75 25.29 16.60
N TYR A 507 -11.38 25.34 17.77
CA TYR A 507 -12.08 24.18 18.32
C TYR A 507 -13.44 24.51 18.93
N SER A 508 -14.35 23.56 18.86
CA SER A 508 -15.65 23.64 19.49
C SER A 508 -15.53 23.43 20.99
N ASN A 509 -16.38 24.12 21.75
CA ASN A 509 -16.38 24.01 23.22
C ASN A 509 -16.92 22.66 23.71
N THR A 510 -17.79 22.02 22.92
CA THR A 510 -18.41 20.74 23.23
C THR A 510 -18.71 19.95 21.95
N PHE A 511 -18.41 18.65 21.99
CA PHE A 511 -18.88 17.64 21.06
C PHE A 511 -19.28 16.42 21.88
N ASN A 512 -20.55 16.03 21.84
CA ASN A 512 -21.01 14.85 22.56
C ASN A 512 -20.83 13.61 21.68
N ILE A 513 -19.82 12.80 21.99
CA ILE A 513 -19.52 11.58 21.24
C ILE A 513 -19.89 10.33 22.02
N THR A 514 -20.29 9.27 21.32
CA THR A 514 -20.63 7.97 21.89
C THR A 514 -19.86 6.88 21.17
N ALA A 515 -19.16 6.02 21.92
CA ALA A 515 -18.37 4.92 21.38
C ALA A 515 -19.20 4.04 20.43
N GLY A 516 -18.60 3.64 19.31
CA GLY A 516 -19.21 2.80 18.29
C GLY A 516 -20.17 3.51 17.33
N LEU A 517 -20.56 4.76 17.58
CA LEU A 517 -21.36 5.52 16.61
C LEU A 517 -20.47 6.08 15.50
N ARG A 518 -21.01 6.05 14.26
CA ARG A 518 -20.39 6.63 13.08
C ARG A 518 -20.93 8.02 12.80
N TYR A 519 -20.02 8.97 12.63
CA TYR A 519 -20.33 10.38 12.39
C TYR A 519 -19.82 10.80 11.02
N ASN A 520 -20.62 11.57 10.28
CA ASN A 520 -20.15 12.35 9.14
C ASN A 520 -20.07 13.83 9.55
N ILE A 521 -18.85 14.36 9.64
CA ILE A 521 -18.59 15.78 9.88
C ILE A 521 -18.61 16.51 8.53
N SER A 522 -19.65 17.33 8.33
CA SER A 522 -19.77 18.20 7.16
C SER A 522 -19.37 19.62 7.53
N PHE A 523 -18.51 20.25 6.72
CA PHE A 523 -18.11 21.64 6.90
C PHE A 523 -17.73 22.29 5.56
N ALA A 524 -17.84 23.62 5.49
CA ALA A 524 -17.34 24.40 4.35
C ALA A 524 -16.00 25.05 4.71
N ALA A 525 -15.05 25.02 3.77
CA ALA A 525 -13.78 25.71 3.95
C ALA A 525 -13.22 26.27 2.64
N ARG A 526 -12.33 27.26 2.77
CA ARG A 526 -11.45 27.78 1.71
C ARG A 526 -10.19 28.39 2.32
N THR A 527 -9.19 28.67 1.50
CA THR A 527 -7.93 29.30 1.92
C THR A 527 -7.41 30.29 0.88
N THR A 528 -6.61 31.28 1.26
CA THR A 528 -5.94 32.15 0.26
C THR A 528 -4.71 31.50 -0.39
N SER A 529 -4.24 30.38 0.15
CA SER A 529 -3.03 29.70 -0.31
C SER A 529 -3.38 28.37 -0.95
N PRO A 530 -2.95 28.10 -2.19
CA PRO A 530 -3.29 26.85 -2.87
C PRO A 530 -2.68 25.65 -2.15
N ASN A 531 -3.32 24.48 -2.23
CA ASN A 531 -2.86 23.21 -1.65
C ASN A 531 -2.49 23.33 -0.16
N CYS A 532 -3.35 23.95 0.64
CA CYS A 532 -3.19 24.02 2.08
C CYS A 532 -3.89 22.83 2.74
N SER A 533 -3.26 22.19 3.72
CA SER A 533 -3.94 21.24 4.62
C SER A 533 -4.31 21.88 5.95
N LEU A 534 -5.58 21.76 6.33
CA LEU A 534 -5.96 21.80 7.74
C LEU A 534 -6.06 20.37 8.27
N GLU A 535 -6.06 20.17 9.58
CA GLU A 535 -6.24 18.85 10.19
C GLU A 535 -7.49 18.85 11.07
N LEU A 536 -8.47 18.03 10.71
CA LEU A 536 -9.75 17.88 11.39
C LEU A 536 -9.68 16.72 12.38
N ASN A 537 -10.15 16.94 13.60
CA ASN A 537 -10.09 15.93 14.65
C ASN A 537 -11.21 16.03 15.68
N ALA A 538 -11.53 14.86 16.24
CA ALA A 538 -12.37 14.72 17.42
C ALA A 538 -11.50 14.19 18.57
N ARG A 539 -11.40 14.90 19.68
CA ARG A 539 -10.44 14.54 20.75
C ARG A 539 -10.91 14.84 22.16
N GLN A 540 -10.20 14.25 23.12
CA GLN A 540 -10.35 14.51 24.55
C GLN A 540 -10.09 15.98 24.90
N ASN A 541 -10.92 16.53 25.78
CA ASN A 541 -10.77 17.88 26.30
C ASN A 541 -9.90 17.92 27.56
N GLY A 542 -8.58 18.01 27.36
CA GLY A 542 -7.56 17.99 28.42
C GLY A 542 -6.93 16.60 28.63
N GLY A 543 -5.95 16.52 29.54
CA GLY A 543 -5.23 15.26 29.80
C GLY A 543 -4.27 14.90 28.67
N HIS A 544 -4.41 13.68 28.12
CA HIS A 544 -3.54 13.13 27.08
C HIS A 544 -3.92 13.57 25.65
N TRP A 545 -5.04 14.29 25.48
CA TRP A 545 -5.54 14.77 24.18
C TRP A 545 -5.77 13.66 23.15
N SER A 546 -6.13 12.46 23.62
CA SER A 546 -6.38 11.29 22.77
C SER A 546 -7.44 11.58 21.71
N ALA A 547 -7.16 11.19 20.47
CA ALA A 547 -8.13 11.22 19.38
C ALA A 547 -9.22 10.17 19.58
N TYR A 548 -10.42 10.47 19.09
CA TYR A 548 -11.60 9.61 19.21
C TYR A 548 -12.00 8.99 17.87
N GLY A 549 -11.01 8.59 17.07
CA GLY A 549 -11.21 8.00 15.75
C GLY A 549 -11.23 9.00 14.59
N LEU A 550 -11.11 10.30 14.85
CA LEU A 550 -10.94 11.32 13.81
C LEU A 550 -9.67 12.13 14.07
N ASP A 551 -8.69 11.98 13.19
CA ASP A 551 -7.51 12.84 13.08
C ASP A 551 -6.98 12.77 11.65
N SER A 552 -7.46 13.68 10.80
CA SER A 552 -7.29 13.55 9.35
C SER A 552 -7.00 14.89 8.67
N PRO A 553 -6.03 14.94 7.75
CA PRO A 553 -5.81 16.13 6.93
C PRO A 553 -6.98 16.36 5.96
N VAL A 554 -7.28 17.63 5.73
CA VAL A 554 -8.21 18.10 4.71
C VAL A 554 -7.52 19.16 3.87
N TRP A 555 -7.24 18.80 2.63
CA TRP A 555 -6.68 19.71 1.64
C TRP A 555 -7.76 20.65 1.11
N ILE A 556 -7.49 21.95 1.16
CA ILE A 556 -8.41 23.03 0.83
C ILE A 556 -7.75 24.02 -0.14
N ASP A 557 -8.58 24.69 -0.94
CA ASP A 557 -8.17 25.63 -1.98
C ASP A 557 -8.86 26.99 -1.86
N ALA A 558 -8.57 27.88 -2.81
CA ALA A 558 -9.15 29.23 -2.91
C ALA A 558 -10.67 29.26 -3.11
N THR A 559 -11.24 28.17 -3.62
CA THR A 559 -12.68 28.03 -3.82
C THR A 559 -13.35 27.49 -2.57
N TRP A 560 -14.55 28.01 -2.26
CA TRP A 560 -15.40 27.41 -1.25
C TRP A 560 -15.82 26.01 -1.68
N SER A 561 -15.48 25.03 -0.84
CA SER A 561 -15.89 23.64 -0.99
C SER A 561 -16.50 23.12 0.30
N THR A 562 -17.44 22.19 0.19
CA THR A 562 -17.97 21.43 1.32
C THR A 562 -17.24 20.10 1.42
N PHE A 563 -16.74 19.80 2.60
CA PHE A 563 -16.01 18.58 2.93
C PHE A 563 -16.86 17.72 3.84
N ASN A 564 -16.73 16.41 3.69
CA ASN A 564 -17.34 15.39 4.54
C ASN A 564 -16.22 14.48 5.06
N ARG A 565 -16.27 14.16 6.35
CA ARG A 565 -15.33 13.23 6.99
C ARG A 565 -16.10 12.26 7.86
N ILE A 566 -16.02 10.98 7.50
CA ILE A 566 -16.65 9.90 8.23
C ILE A 566 -15.63 9.30 9.20
N PHE A 567 -16.06 8.98 10.42
CA PHE A 567 -15.27 8.22 11.38
C PHE A 567 -16.17 7.44 12.35
N THR A 568 -15.60 6.42 12.98
CA THR A 568 -16.23 5.69 14.09
C THR A 568 -15.66 6.18 15.42
N ALA A 569 -16.51 6.62 16.35
CA ALA A 569 -16.03 7.08 17.64
C ALA A 569 -15.47 5.93 18.50
N THR A 570 -14.24 6.06 18.98
CA THR A 570 -13.56 5.00 19.78
C THR A 570 -13.91 5.06 21.27
N ALA A 571 -14.51 6.15 21.74
CA ALA A 571 -14.88 6.33 23.13
C ALA A 571 -16.15 7.20 23.28
N THR A 572 -16.76 7.14 24.47
CA THR A 572 -17.87 8.02 24.86
C THR A 572 -17.32 9.16 25.71
N ASP A 573 -17.45 10.40 25.25
CA ASP A 573 -17.06 11.61 25.99
C ASP A 573 -18.05 12.75 25.71
N PRO A 574 -18.85 13.20 26.70
CA PRO A 574 -19.78 14.31 26.53
C PRO A 574 -19.09 15.68 26.48
N ARG A 575 -17.77 15.74 26.72
CA ARG A 575 -16.97 16.96 26.74
C ARG A 575 -15.89 16.98 25.66
N ALA A 576 -15.94 16.08 24.68
CA ALA A 576 -14.98 16.05 23.58
C ALA A 576 -14.98 17.38 22.82
N ARG A 577 -13.97 17.59 21.98
CA ARG A 577 -13.87 18.75 21.09
C ARG A 577 -13.78 18.29 19.65
N LEU A 578 -14.45 19.04 18.77
CA LEU A 578 -14.17 19.02 17.33
C LEU A 578 -13.21 20.17 17.05
N SER A 579 -12.06 19.89 16.47
CA SER A 579 -10.96 20.83 16.29
C SER A 579 -10.55 20.92 14.82
N PHE A 580 -10.07 22.10 14.45
CA PHE A 580 -9.40 22.39 13.20
C PHE A 580 -8.01 22.93 13.52
N TYR A 581 -6.99 22.14 13.19
CA TYR A 581 -5.59 22.51 13.29
C TYR A 581 -5.13 23.22 12.01
N LEU A 582 -4.48 24.38 12.16
CA LEU A 582 -4.32 25.38 11.10
C LEU A 582 -2.89 25.92 10.95
N GLY A 583 -1.94 25.41 11.72
CA GLY A 583 -0.62 26.04 11.89
C GLY A 583 0.30 26.06 10.67
N GLN A 584 0.16 25.15 9.70
CA GLN A 584 1.16 24.98 8.61
C GLN A 584 0.78 25.63 7.28
N CYS A 585 -0.37 26.30 7.21
CA CYS A 585 -0.76 27.06 6.03
C CYS A 585 -0.58 28.55 6.23
N ALA A 586 0.46 29.14 5.66
CA ALA A 586 0.54 30.60 5.56
C ALA A 586 -0.65 31.11 4.72
N GLY A 587 -1.26 32.23 5.11
CA GLY A 587 -2.46 32.77 4.46
C GLY A 587 -3.69 32.75 5.37
N THR A 588 -4.87 32.99 4.79
CA THR A 588 -6.14 33.01 5.51
C THR A 588 -6.97 31.79 5.18
N THR A 589 -7.23 30.94 6.17
CA THR A 589 -8.17 29.83 6.10
C THR A 589 -9.51 30.25 6.69
N THR A 590 -10.58 30.14 5.91
CA THR A 590 -11.95 30.43 6.36
C THR A 590 -12.74 29.13 6.47
N ILE A 591 -13.40 28.92 7.62
CA ILE A 591 -14.25 27.75 7.92
C ILE A 591 -15.68 28.23 8.21
N GLY A 592 -16.67 27.47 7.76
CA GLY A 592 -18.09 27.74 7.96
C GLY A 592 -18.94 26.46 7.98
N SER A 593 -20.21 26.59 8.36
CA SER A 593 -21.26 25.55 8.22
C SER A 593 -20.88 24.17 8.75
N VAL A 594 -20.46 24.07 10.02
CA VAL A 594 -20.00 22.81 10.62
C VAL A 594 -21.17 22.05 11.28
N VAL A 595 -21.40 20.81 10.84
CA VAL A 595 -22.49 19.94 11.33
C VAL A 595 -22.04 18.48 11.37
N ALA A 596 -22.41 17.76 12.42
CA ALA A 596 -22.26 16.30 12.51
C ALA A 596 -23.59 15.59 12.18
N TYR A 597 -23.55 14.66 11.23
CA TYR A 597 -24.65 13.79 10.84
C TYR A 597 -24.36 12.33 11.22
N PRO A 598 -25.38 11.47 11.35
CA PRO A 598 -25.14 10.03 11.42
C PRO A 598 -24.58 9.54 10.08
N ALA A 599 -23.63 8.61 10.12
CA ALA A 599 -23.15 7.90 8.95
C ALA A 599 -23.62 6.44 8.98
N SER A 600 -23.86 5.85 7.80
CA SER A 600 -24.15 4.42 7.69
C SER A 600 -22.91 3.58 8.06
N ALA A 601 -23.13 2.31 8.41
CA ALA A 601 -22.04 1.34 8.42
C ALA A 601 -21.34 1.31 7.04
N PRO A 602 -20.03 1.04 6.99
CA PRO A 602 -19.22 1.05 5.76
C PRO A 602 -19.45 -0.23 4.94
N VAL A 603 -20.71 -0.49 4.60
CA VAL A 603 -21.10 -1.61 3.75
C VAL A 603 -21.38 -1.07 2.37
N LEU A 604 -20.56 -1.47 1.41
CA LEU A 604 -20.50 -0.90 0.08
C LEU A 604 -20.90 -1.92 -0.99
N ARG A 605 -21.44 -1.41 -2.09
CA ARG A 605 -21.86 -2.15 -3.27
C ARG A 605 -21.31 -1.47 -4.52
N ARG A 606 -20.83 -2.27 -5.46
CA ARG A 606 -20.54 -1.80 -6.83
C ARG A 606 -21.02 -2.80 -7.86
N ASP A 607 -21.80 -2.31 -8.82
CA ASP A 607 -22.37 -3.13 -9.89
C ASP A 607 -21.47 -3.14 -11.13
N PHE A 608 -21.34 -4.32 -11.73
CA PHE A 608 -20.59 -4.59 -12.95
C PHE A 608 -21.50 -5.26 -13.99
N GLU A 609 -21.02 -5.34 -15.22
CA GLU A 609 -21.74 -5.98 -16.34
C GLU A 609 -22.19 -7.39 -15.98
N ASN A 610 -21.29 -8.23 -15.48
CA ASN A 610 -21.53 -9.65 -15.22
C ASN A 610 -21.81 -9.99 -13.75
N GLY A 611 -21.83 -8.99 -12.86
CA GLY A 611 -21.96 -9.27 -11.43
C GLY A 611 -22.09 -8.04 -10.54
N VAL A 612 -22.01 -8.27 -9.24
CA VAL A 612 -21.99 -7.24 -8.20
C VAL A 612 -20.98 -7.62 -7.13
N VAL A 613 -20.28 -6.62 -6.61
CA VAL A 613 -19.35 -6.74 -5.50
C VAL A 613 -19.95 -6.10 -4.27
N LEU A 614 -19.89 -6.80 -3.14
CA LEU A 614 -20.23 -6.26 -1.82
C LEU A 614 -19.01 -6.29 -0.92
N LEU A 615 -18.83 -5.24 -0.14
CA LEU A 615 -17.75 -5.09 0.84
C LEU A 615 -18.36 -4.71 2.18
N ASN A 616 -17.92 -5.36 3.25
CA ASN A 616 -18.26 -4.98 4.62
C ASN A 616 -17.01 -4.51 5.35
N GLY A 617 -16.85 -3.19 5.50
CA GLY A 617 -15.81 -2.57 6.34
C GLY A 617 -16.17 -2.46 7.81
N ASP A 618 -17.28 -3.06 8.26
CA ASP A 618 -17.73 -3.00 9.65
C ASP A 618 -17.22 -4.21 10.43
N ASN A 619 -17.07 -4.03 11.75
CA ASN A 619 -16.72 -5.09 12.70
C ASN A 619 -17.91 -6.01 13.04
N SER A 620 -19.05 -5.82 12.36
CA SER A 620 -20.26 -6.61 12.54
C SER A 620 -20.75 -7.18 11.21
N ALA A 621 -21.39 -8.35 11.27
CA ALA A 621 -21.97 -8.99 10.08
C ALA A 621 -23.30 -8.33 9.71
N HIS A 622 -23.56 -8.19 8.41
CA HIS A 622 -24.77 -7.54 7.87
C HIS A 622 -25.53 -8.44 6.91
N ASN A 623 -26.86 -8.34 6.92
CA ASN A 623 -27.72 -8.96 5.91
C ASN A 623 -28.02 -7.92 4.82
N ILE A 624 -27.56 -8.18 3.60
CA ILE A 624 -27.65 -7.27 2.47
C ILE A 624 -28.65 -7.84 1.47
N SER A 625 -29.64 -7.04 1.08
CA SER A 625 -30.53 -7.41 -0.02
C SER A 625 -29.91 -6.99 -1.36
N VAL A 626 -29.71 -7.95 -2.25
CA VAL A 626 -29.17 -7.71 -3.60
C VAL A 626 -30.26 -7.65 -4.67
N GLY A 627 -31.45 -8.18 -4.36
CA GLY A 627 -32.57 -8.33 -5.27
C GLY A 627 -32.43 -9.57 -6.15
N SER A 628 -33.48 -9.88 -6.91
CA SER A 628 -33.48 -11.02 -7.83
C SER A 628 -32.50 -10.84 -8.99
N GLY A 629 -32.00 -11.96 -9.53
CA GLY A 629 -31.12 -11.97 -10.71
C GLY A 629 -29.63 -12.10 -10.38
N PHE A 630 -29.31 -12.52 -9.15
CA PHE A 630 -27.94 -12.79 -8.73
C PHE A 630 -27.79 -14.22 -8.21
N ALA A 631 -26.59 -14.79 -8.39
CA ALA A 631 -26.15 -16.04 -7.79
C ALA A 631 -24.75 -15.88 -7.22
N HIS A 632 -24.39 -16.74 -6.28
CA HIS A 632 -22.98 -16.96 -5.97
C HIS A 632 -22.23 -17.38 -7.24
N ILE A 633 -20.95 -17.02 -7.33
CA ILE A 633 -20.08 -17.60 -8.36
C ILE A 633 -19.91 -19.11 -8.12
N GLU A 634 -19.42 -19.84 -9.11
CA GLU A 634 -19.14 -21.27 -9.01
C GLU A 634 -17.65 -21.47 -8.69
N GLY A 635 -17.35 -22.22 -7.63
CA GLY A 635 -16.00 -22.42 -7.13
C GLY A 635 -15.90 -23.56 -6.12
N GLU A 636 -14.70 -24.04 -5.89
CA GLU A 636 -14.43 -25.24 -5.06
C GLU A 636 -13.59 -24.95 -3.82
N GLN A 637 -13.09 -23.72 -3.68
CA GLN A 637 -12.05 -23.39 -2.72
C GLN A 637 -12.61 -22.97 -1.35
N ALA A 638 -13.37 -21.87 -1.29
CA ALA A 638 -13.75 -21.22 -0.04
C ALA A 638 -14.84 -21.99 0.73
N PRO A 639 -14.62 -22.31 2.03
CA PRO A 639 -15.68 -22.74 2.93
C PRO A 639 -16.80 -21.69 3.01
N ARG A 640 -18.06 -22.13 3.10
CA ARG A 640 -19.21 -21.25 3.36
C ARG A 640 -19.05 -20.50 4.67
N TRP A 641 -18.52 -21.17 5.69
CA TRP A 641 -18.22 -20.62 6.99
C TRP A 641 -16.75 -20.90 7.33
N GLN A 642 -15.98 -19.84 7.56
CA GLN A 642 -14.61 -19.90 8.07
C GLN A 642 -14.39 -18.73 9.03
N TYR A 643 -14.06 -19.03 10.28
CA TYR A 643 -13.82 -18.00 11.30
C TYR A 643 -13.05 -18.59 12.49
N ILE A 644 -12.57 -17.70 13.35
CA ILE A 644 -11.79 -18.04 14.53
C ILE A 644 -12.51 -17.56 15.78
N VAL A 645 -12.56 -18.40 16.81
CA VAL A 645 -13.04 -18.07 18.14
C VAL A 645 -11.83 -18.01 19.08
N ASP A 646 -11.40 -16.78 19.37
CA ASP A 646 -10.23 -16.44 20.18
C ASP A 646 -10.50 -16.51 21.71
N ASP A 647 -9.46 -16.58 22.55
CA ASP A 647 -9.60 -16.59 24.01
C ASP A 647 -10.05 -15.25 24.61
N ALA A 648 -9.96 -14.16 23.85
CA ALA A 648 -10.54 -12.86 24.19
C ALA A 648 -12.00 -12.71 23.73
N SER A 649 -12.53 -13.67 22.97
CA SER A 649 -13.92 -13.64 22.51
C SER A 649 -14.91 -13.72 23.68
N PRO A 650 -16.06 -13.02 23.63
CA PRO A 650 -17.17 -13.22 24.57
C PRO A 650 -17.69 -14.67 24.59
N SER A 651 -17.40 -15.46 23.55
CA SER A 651 -17.75 -16.88 23.47
C SER A 651 -16.80 -17.80 24.23
N PHE A 652 -15.66 -17.29 24.73
CA PHE A 652 -14.73 -18.03 25.57
C PHE A 652 -15.09 -17.90 27.05
N SER A 653 -14.97 -19.00 27.79
CA SER A 653 -15.21 -19.04 29.23
C SER A 653 -14.19 -19.92 29.94
N ALA A 654 -13.63 -19.41 31.03
CA ALA A 654 -12.74 -20.13 31.93
C ALA A 654 -12.89 -19.58 33.36
N ASP A 655 -12.66 -20.42 34.37
CA ASP A 655 -12.61 -19.97 35.76
C ASP A 655 -11.28 -19.26 36.02
N ASN A 656 -11.34 -17.95 36.26
CA ASN A 656 -10.19 -17.07 36.52
C ASN A 656 -9.39 -17.44 37.79
N THR A 657 -9.87 -18.36 38.63
CA THR A 657 -9.10 -18.91 39.75
C THR A 657 -8.22 -20.10 39.34
N THR A 658 -8.54 -20.73 38.22
CA THR A 658 -7.82 -21.91 37.68
C THR A 658 -7.16 -21.64 36.33
N TRP A 659 -7.42 -20.47 35.72
CA TRP A 659 -6.79 -19.99 34.50
C TRP A 659 -6.35 -18.54 34.69
N SER A 660 -5.18 -18.20 34.14
CA SER A 660 -4.69 -16.83 34.09
C SER A 660 -4.40 -16.43 32.64
N GLN A 661 -4.49 -15.13 32.36
CA GLN A 661 -4.08 -14.58 31.07
C GLN A 661 -2.55 -14.54 30.98
N ALA A 662 -2.01 -14.88 29.83
CA ALA A 662 -0.59 -14.80 29.51
C ALA A 662 -0.38 -14.14 28.15
N SER A 663 0.80 -13.55 27.96
CA SER A 663 1.29 -13.07 26.67
C SER A 663 2.57 -13.84 26.36
N ILE A 664 2.58 -14.59 25.26
CA ILE A 664 3.61 -15.56 24.89
C ILE A 664 4.04 -15.28 23.45
N GLU A 665 4.68 -14.14 23.29
CA GLU A 665 4.99 -13.53 21.98
C GLU A 665 6.51 -13.36 21.84
N GLY A 666 7.03 -13.71 20.66
CA GLY A 666 8.41 -13.54 20.26
C GLY A 666 8.48 -13.28 18.76
N GLY A 667 8.97 -12.10 18.37
CA GLY A 667 9.11 -11.69 16.98
C GLY A 667 8.05 -10.70 16.49
N TYR A 668 6.91 -10.57 17.17
CA TYR A 668 5.87 -9.62 16.84
C TYR A 668 5.52 -8.67 18.02
N SER A 669 4.98 -7.49 17.72
CA SER A 669 4.55 -6.52 18.74
C SER A 669 3.30 -5.78 18.28
N LEU A 670 2.22 -5.85 19.05
CA LEU A 670 1.01 -5.06 18.77
C LEU A 670 1.24 -3.54 18.85
N ALA A 671 2.24 -3.09 19.61
CA ALA A 671 2.60 -1.67 19.67
C ALA A 671 3.35 -1.20 18.41
N HIS A 672 3.98 -2.13 17.70
CA HIS A 672 4.78 -1.90 16.49
C HIS A 672 4.53 -3.06 15.50
N PRO A 673 3.30 -3.17 14.95
CA PRO A 673 2.85 -4.38 14.27
C PRO A 673 3.44 -4.57 12.87
N THR A 674 4.27 -3.63 12.41
CA THR A 674 5.01 -3.69 11.15
C THR A 674 6.53 -3.71 11.39
N ASP A 675 6.99 -3.85 12.63
CA ASP A 675 8.42 -3.98 12.94
C ASP A 675 8.83 -5.45 12.87
N GLU A 676 9.87 -5.75 12.09
CA GLU A 676 10.45 -7.09 12.00
C GLU A 676 11.63 -7.26 12.96
N VAL A 677 11.75 -8.45 13.54
CA VAL A 677 12.88 -8.82 14.39
C VAL A 677 13.87 -9.66 13.60
N ASN A 678 15.12 -9.18 13.50
CA ASN A 678 16.17 -9.83 12.70
C ASN A 678 16.62 -11.19 13.24
N SER A 679 16.44 -11.46 14.54
CA SER A 679 16.85 -12.71 15.19
C SER A 679 15.73 -13.24 16.09
N GLY A 680 15.32 -14.48 15.86
CA GLY A 680 14.38 -15.21 16.74
C GLY A 680 14.96 -15.49 18.14
N PRO A 681 14.29 -16.34 18.95
CA PRO A 681 13.20 -17.26 18.56
C PRO A 681 11.88 -16.55 18.21
N TYR A 682 11.14 -17.12 17.25
CA TYR A 682 9.81 -16.69 16.85
C TYR A 682 8.75 -17.64 17.43
N PHE A 683 7.71 -17.11 18.05
CA PHE A 683 6.59 -17.87 18.61
C PHE A 683 5.42 -16.94 18.92
N HIS A 684 4.19 -17.38 18.65
CA HIS A 684 3.04 -16.47 18.65
C HIS A 684 1.82 -17.07 19.35
N GLN A 685 1.30 -16.41 20.40
CA GLN A 685 -0.11 -16.60 20.76
C GLN A 685 -1.00 -16.06 19.64
N TRP A 686 -2.23 -16.54 19.51
CA TRP A 686 -3.16 -15.89 18.58
C TRP A 686 -3.59 -14.51 19.10
N ALA A 687 -3.75 -13.55 18.20
CA ALA A 687 -4.16 -12.19 18.51
C ALA A 687 -3.34 -11.52 19.64
N SER A 688 -3.94 -11.28 20.82
CA SER A 688 -3.30 -10.46 21.87
C SER A 688 -2.87 -11.22 23.12
N SER A 689 -3.45 -12.39 23.40
CA SER A 689 -3.16 -13.17 24.59
C SER A 689 -3.51 -14.65 24.42
N CYS A 690 -3.17 -15.46 25.41
CA CYS A 690 -3.73 -16.79 25.61
C CYS A 690 -4.03 -17.00 27.10
N ARG A 691 -4.63 -18.14 27.47
CA ARG A 691 -4.81 -18.56 28.87
C ARG A 691 -3.94 -19.75 29.23
N LEU A 692 -3.39 -19.71 30.44
CA LEU A 692 -2.63 -20.80 31.05
C LEU A 692 -3.36 -21.37 32.26
N SER A 693 -3.52 -22.69 32.30
CA SER A 693 -4.09 -23.37 33.46
C SER A 693 -3.14 -23.28 34.66
N GLN A 694 -3.69 -23.06 35.85
CA GLN A 694 -2.96 -22.93 37.11
C GLN A 694 -3.04 -24.19 37.99
N THR A 695 -3.99 -25.08 37.72
CA THR A 695 -4.22 -26.29 38.50
C THR A 695 -4.52 -27.49 37.59
N PRO A 696 -4.09 -28.70 37.97
CA PRO A 696 -4.54 -29.92 37.30
C PRO A 696 -6.06 -30.06 37.33
N GLY A 697 -6.65 -30.49 36.22
CA GLY A 697 -8.09 -30.64 36.05
C GLY A 697 -8.82 -29.35 35.66
N ALA A 698 -8.12 -28.22 35.51
CA ALA A 698 -8.74 -26.97 35.06
C ALA A 698 -9.46 -27.15 33.72
N THR A 699 -10.61 -26.50 33.55
CA THR A 699 -11.42 -26.57 32.33
C THR A 699 -11.70 -25.19 31.76
N SER A 700 -11.74 -25.09 30.44
CA SER A 700 -12.20 -23.92 29.70
C SER A 700 -13.11 -24.35 28.55
N SER A 701 -13.85 -23.42 27.97
CA SER A 701 -14.75 -23.70 26.85
C SER A 701 -14.91 -22.55 25.88
N TRP A 702 -15.15 -22.88 24.61
CA TRP A 702 -15.56 -21.96 23.55
C TRP A 702 -16.95 -22.35 23.05
N ASP A 703 -17.88 -21.40 22.99
CA ASP A 703 -19.07 -21.52 22.13
C ASP A 703 -18.64 -21.26 20.68
N LEU A 704 -18.81 -22.27 19.82
CA LEU A 704 -18.35 -22.18 18.44
C LEU A 704 -19.22 -21.27 17.57
N GLY A 705 -20.40 -20.84 18.04
CA GLY A 705 -21.25 -19.94 17.27
C GLY A 705 -21.69 -20.51 15.90
N ILE A 706 -21.81 -21.84 15.79
CA ILE A 706 -22.20 -22.51 14.53
C ILE A 706 -23.51 -21.91 14.01
N LEU A 707 -23.49 -21.41 12.78
CA LEU A 707 -24.61 -20.67 12.18
C LEU A 707 -25.65 -21.60 11.56
N ASP A 708 -25.20 -22.59 10.79
CA ASP A 708 -26.04 -23.57 10.10
C ASP A 708 -25.61 -24.98 10.46
N LYS A 709 -26.53 -25.94 10.37
CA LYS A 709 -26.15 -27.35 10.45
C LYS A 709 -25.39 -27.74 9.18
N ASP A 710 -24.17 -28.22 9.34
CA ASP A 710 -23.30 -28.69 8.25
C ASP A 710 -22.24 -29.65 8.81
N VAL A 711 -21.38 -30.16 7.93
CA VAL A 711 -20.13 -30.85 8.26
C VAL A 711 -19.02 -29.81 8.44
N TYR A 712 -18.24 -29.94 9.51
CA TYR A 712 -17.19 -29.00 9.89
C TYR A 712 -15.87 -29.70 10.24
N ASN A 713 -14.78 -28.97 10.01
CA ASN A 713 -13.48 -29.21 10.62
C ASN A 713 -13.26 -28.18 11.73
N VAL A 714 -12.70 -28.63 12.85
CA VAL A 714 -12.39 -27.79 14.01
C VAL A 714 -10.94 -28.04 14.42
N SER A 715 -10.18 -26.96 14.56
CA SER A 715 -8.76 -26.99 14.92
C SER A 715 -8.45 -26.00 16.05
N THR A 716 -7.37 -26.23 16.78
CA THR A 716 -6.91 -25.37 17.88
C THR A 716 -5.48 -24.88 17.62
N TRP A 717 -5.11 -23.72 18.18
CA TRP A 717 -3.78 -23.09 18.09
C TRP A 717 -3.12 -23.00 19.47
N TRP A 718 -1.77 -22.95 19.49
CA TRP A 718 -0.97 -22.52 20.65
C TRP A 718 0.43 -22.08 20.20
N PRO A 719 1.14 -21.22 20.97
CA PRO A 719 2.46 -20.70 20.60
C PRO A 719 3.58 -21.75 20.57
N ALA A 720 4.61 -21.55 19.74
CA ALA A 720 5.83 -22.38 19.70
C ALA A 720 6.87 -22.03 20.79
N LEU A 721 6.46 -21.89 22.05
CA LEU A 721 7.36 -21.45 23.13
C LEU A 721 8.62 -22.35 23.25
N PRO A 722 9.86 -21.80 23.25
CA PRO A 722 11.09 -22.60 23.32
C PRO A 722 11.25 -23.51 24.56
N LYS A 723 10.50 -23.24 25.63
CA LYS A 723 10.51 -24.03 26.89
C LYS A 723 9.24 -24.88 27.10
N ALA A 724 8.42 -25.02 26.06
CA ALA A 724 7.13 -25.72 26.15
C ALA A 724 7.28 -27.16 26.70
N ASP A 725 8.38 -27.85 26.43
CA ASP A 725 8.66 -29.21 26.91
C ASP A 725 8.64 -29.37 28.43
N SER A 726 9.10 -28.33 29.12
CA SER A 726 9.20 -28.26 30.58
C SER A 726 8.00 -27.57 31.24
N GLU A 727 7.30 -26.69 30.52
CA GLU A 727 6.24 -25.85 31.10
C GLU A 727 4.83 -26.33 30.78
N TRP A 728 4.63 -27.03 29.65
CA TRP A 728 3.30 -27.34 29.14
C TRP A 728 2.96 -28.83 29.11
N SER A 729 1.66 -29.10 29.15
CA SER A 729 1.10 -30.43 29.27
C SER A 729 1.14 -31.18 27.94
N ALA A 730 1.48 -32.46 28.02
CA ALA A 730 1.32 -33.43 26.94
C ALA A 730 -0.11 -33.99 26.84
N ASN A 731 -0.98 -33.62 27.79
CA ASN A 731 -2.29 -34.26 28.02
C ASN A 731 -3.45 -33.25 27.98
N ALA A 732 -3.43 -32.31 27.03
CA ALA A 732 -4.51 -31.37 26.81
C ALA A 732 -5.69 -32.07 26.09
N SER A 733 -6.80 -32.29 26.81
CA SER A 733 -7.96 -33.02 26.28
C SER A 733 -9.03 -32.05 25.78
N PHE A 734 -9.18 -31.97 24.45
CA PHE A 734 -10.22 -31.22 23.78
C PHE A 734 -11.43 -32.11 23.49
N GLU A 735 -12.62 -31.67 23.87
CA GLU A 735 -13.89 -32.34 23.61
C GLU A 735 -14.82 -31.39 22.85
N VAL A 736 -15.29 -31.81 21.68
CA VAL A 736 -16.37 -31.12 20.96
C VAL A 736 -17.69 -31.67 21.48
N ARG A 737 -18.57 -30.80 21.96
CA ARG A 737 -19.86 -31.17 22.55
C ARG A 737 -21.02 -30.54 21.79
N ASP A 738 -22.07 -31.32 21.55
CA ASP A 738 -23.31 -30.81 20.97
C ASP A 738 -24.10 -29.98 22.00
N ARG A 739 -25.19 -29.34 21.58
CA ARG A 739 -26.02 -28.45 22.40
C ARG A 739 -26.53 -29.10 23.71
N ASP A 740 -26.74 -30.41 23.71
CA ASP A 740 -27.19 -31.16 24.91
C ASP A 740 -26.04 -31.58 25.84
N GLY A 741 -24.80 -31.22 25.50
CA GLY A 741 -23.59 -31.55 26.25
C GLY A 741 -22.96 -32.90 25.85
N THR A 742 -23.53 -33.62 24.88
CA THR A 742 -22.98 -34.90 24.41
C THR A 742 -21.65 -34.68 23.70
N VAL A 743 -20.60 -35.40 24.12
CA VAL A 743 -19.30 -35.39 23.43
C VAL A 743 -19.43 -36.10 22.08
N VAL A 744 -19.19 -35.36 21.01
CA VAL A 744 -19.28 -35.84 19.61
C VAL A 744 -17.89 -36.03 18.96
N SER A 745 -16.85 -35.44 19.53
CA SER A 745 -15.45 -35.71 19.19
C SER A 745 -14.55 -35.45 20.39
N GLN A 746 -13.41 -36.13 20.46
CA GLN A 746 -12.40 -35.92 21.49
C GLN A 746 -11.00 -36.10 20.91
N ALA A 747 -10.09 -35.21 21.26
CA ALA A 747 -8.67 -35.30 20.93
C ALA A 747 -7.81 -34.96 22.16
N THR A 748 -6.73 -35.70 22.36
CA THR A 748 -5.70 -35.34 23.34
C THR A 748 -4.46 -34.89 22.59
N LEU A 749 -4.01 -33.66 22.85
CA LEU A 749 -2.90 -33.03 22.14
C LEU A 749 -1.71 -32.81 23.08
N ASP A 750 -0.50 -32.94 22.52
CA ASP A 750 0.75 -32.65 23.19
C ASP A 750 1.19 -31.22 22.88
N GLN A 751 0.97 -30.29 23.82
CA GLN A 751 1.25 -28.87 23.59
C GLN A 751 2.74 -28.54 23.66
N ARG A 752 3.60 -29.48 24.06
CA ARG A 752 5.05 -29.26 24.21
C ARG A 752 5.81 -29.06 22.90
N SER A 753 5.17 -29.36 21.77
CA SER A 753 5.79 -29.36 20.45
C SER A 753 4.80 -28.89 19.39
N ASN A 754 5.31 -28.56 18.20
CA ASN A 754 4.51 -28.13 17.05
C ASN A 754 3.57 -26.95 17.36
N GLY A 755 3.96 -26.06 18.26
CA GLY A 755 3.28 -24.76 18.39
C GLY A 755 3.41 -23.95 17.10
N ASP A 756 2.72 -22.82 17.07
CA ASP A 756 2.55 -21.99 15.86
C ASP A 756 1.95 -22.76 14.68
N THR A 757 1.07 -23.73 14.96
CA THR A 757 0.35 -24.47 13.92
C THR A 757 -1.08 -24.78 14.36
N TRP A 758 -1.97 -24.96 13.39
CA TRP A 758 -3.35 -25.40 13.64
C TRP A 758 -3.43 -26.92 13.77
N HIS A 759 -3.97 -27.39 14.89
CA HIS A 759 -4.11 -28.81 15.22
C HIS A 759 -5.56 -29.26 15.18
N ALA A 760 -5.87 -30.25 14.34
CA ALA A 760 -7.24 -30.76 14.23
C ALA A 760 -7.71 -31.45 15.52
N ILE A 761 -8.88 -31.05 16.02
CA ILE A 761 -9.59 -31.70 17.14
C ILE A 761 -10.88 -32.40 16.67
N ALA A 762 -11.40 -32.02 15.50
CA ALA A 762 -12.45 -32.73 14.80
C ALA A 762 -12.31 -32.54 13.29
N THR A 763 -12.59 -33.59 12.51
CA THR A 763 -12.62 -33.52 11.05
C THR A 763 -13.89 -34.18 10.53
N ASN A 764 -14.50 -33.58 9.51
CA ASN A 764 -15.73 -34.06 8.88
C ASN A 764 -16.87 -34.36 9.87
N LEU A 765 -17.06 -33.49 10.87
CA LEU A 765 -18.02 -33.69 11.94
C LEU A 765 -19.31 -32.90 11.69
N SER A 766 -20.47 -33.54 11.80
CA SER A 766 -21.76 -32.84 11.71
C SER A 766 -21.98 -31.99 12.96
N LEU A 767 -22.01 -30.67 12.81
CA LEU A 767 -22.25 -29.73 13.91
C LEU A 767 -23.53 -28.93 13.67
N ALA A 768 -24.07 -28.35 14.74
CA ALA A 768 -25.28 -27.54 14.71
C ALA A 768 -25.17 -26.36 15.70
N PRO A 769 -26.03 -25.33 15.60
CA PRO A 769 -25.95 -24.19 16.50
C PRO A 769 -25.99 -24.57 17.99
N GLY A 770 -25.08 -24.00 18.79
CA GLY A 770 -24.90 -24.31 20.22
C GLY A 770 -23.87 -25.41 20.52
N THR A 771 -23.11 -25.87 19.52
CA THR A 771 -21.92 -26.70 19.75
C THR A 771 -20.82 -25.93 20.49
N THR A 772 -20.17 -26.58 21.45
CA THR A 772 -19.04 -26.02 22.21
C THR A 772 -17.79 -26.89 22.07
N VAL A 773 -16.62 -26.30 22.33
CA VAL A 773 -15.36 -27.01 22.57
C VAL A 773 -14.99 -26.84 24.03
N HIS A 774 -14.62 -27.93 24.71
CA HIS A 774 -14.12 -27.92 26.08
C HIS A 774 -12.69 -28.41 26.12
N LEU A 775 -11.80 -27.64 26.73
CA LEU A 775 -10.44 -28.08 27.07
C LEU A 775 -10.40 -28.49 28.53
N THR A 776 -9.91 -29.69 28.82
CA THR A 776 -9.60 -30.16 30.18
C THR A 776 -8.11 -30.40 30.29
N CYS A 777 -7.45 -29.70 31.21
CA CYS A 777 -6.04 -29.92 31.48
C CYS A 777 -5.83 -31.10 32.42
N ARG A 778 -5.50 -32.27 31.88
CA ARG A 778 -5.26 -33.45 32.72
C ARG A 778 -3.93 -33.31 33.45
N ASP A 779 -3.86 -33.89 34.66
CA ASP A 779 -2.64 -33.83 35.47
C ASP A 779 -1.45 -34.39 34.68
N ASP A 780 -0.41 -33.55 34.58
CA ASP A 780 0.82 -33.86 33.87
C ASP A 780 2.01 -33.26 34.62
N GLN A 781 2.19 -33.71 35.86
CA GLN A 781 3.26 -33.25 36.77
C GLN A 781 3.15 -31.75 37.08
N GLY A 782 1.93 -31.22 37.11
CA GLY A 782 1.67 -29.80 37.35
C GLY A 782 1.98 -28.87 36.17
N ARG A 783 2.27 -29.40 34.96
CA ARG A 783 2.46 -28.60 33.75
C ARG A 783 1.13 -28.01 33.24
N ALA A 784 1.20 -26.82 32.67
CA ALA A 784 0.02 -26.06 32.27
C ALA A 784 -0.50 -26.47 30.88
N CYS A 785 -1.80 -26.33 30.65
CA CYS A 785 -2.37 -26.32 29.31
C CYS A 785 -2.56 -24.89 28.83
N VAL A 786 -2.48 -24.71 27.51
CA VAL A 786 -2.70 -23.45 26.83
C VAL A 786 -4.08 -23.48 26.17
N ALA A 787 -4.88 -22.45 26.42
CA ALA A 787 -6.12 -22.18 25.71
C ALA A 787 -5.95 -20.87 24.93
N ASP A 788 -6.07 -20.94 23.62
CA ASP A 788 -5.81 -19.81 22.73
C ASP A 788 -6.98 -19.66 21.75
N ALA A 789 -6.83 -20.10 20.49
CA ALA A 789 -7.86 -19.93 19.47
C ALA A 789 -8.40 -21.25 18.90
N ILE A 790 -9.66 -21.23 18.46
CA ILE A 790 -10.32 -22.32 17.74
C ILE A 790 -10.70 -21.86 16.32
N LEU A 791 -10.20 -22.55 15.30
CA LEU A 791 -10.57 -22.36 13.89
C LEU A 791 -11.74 -23.29 13.54
N VAL A 792 -12.79 -22.74 12.93
CA VAL A 792 -13.98 -23.45 12.47
C VAL A 792 -14.11 -23.30 10.95
N GLN A 793 -14.30 -24.41 10.23
CA GLN A 793 -14.43 -24.43 8.77
C GLN A 793 -15.54 -25.39 8.32
N SER A 794 -16.49 -24.92 7.51
CA SER A 794 -17.55 -25.77 6.94
C SER A 794 -17.09 -26.54 5.70
N ALA A 795 -17.71 -27.69 5.43
CA ALA A 795 -17.52 -28.44 4.20
C ALA A 795 -18.29 -27.85 3.01
N SER A 796 -19.47 -27.24 3.24
CA SER A 796 -20.18 -26.53 2.18
C SER A 796 -19.33 -25.39 1.64
N ARG A 797 -19.44 -25.13 0.34
CA ARG A 797 -18.70 -24.07 -0.35
C ARG A 797 -19.48 -22.76 -0.36
N TYR A 798 -18.73 -21.68 -0.27
CA TYR A 798 -19.27 -20.33 -0.41
C TYR A 798 -19.72 -20.07 -1.85
N ASN A 799 -18.85 -20.38 -2.81
CA ASN A 799 -19.07 -20.24 -4.24
C ASN A 799 -19.82 -21.45 -4.82
N ASN A 800 -21.08 -21.63 -4.41
CA ASN A 800 -21.88 -22.81 -4.74
C ASN A 800 -22.79 -22.64 -5.98
N GLY A 801 -22.68 -21.53 -6.71
CA GLY A 801 -23.49 -21.24 -7.89
C GLY A 801 -24.98 -20.95 -7.65
N GLN A 802 -25.47 -21.02 -6.40
CA GLN A 802 -26.90 -20.93 -6.10
C GLN A 802 -27.41 -19.49 -6.22
N PRO A 803 -28.64 -19.29 -6.76
CA PRO A 803 -29.31 -18.00 -6.74
C PRO A 803 -29.48 -17.45 -5.33
N THR A 804 -29.39 -16.12 -5.18
CA THR A 804 -29.61 -15.44 -3.90
C THR A 804 -30.16 -14.03 -4.10
N ASP A 805 -31.13 -13.66 -3.25
CA ASP A 805 -31.68 -12.31 -3.18
C ASP A 805 -31.13 -11.55 -1.95
N THR A 806 -30.49 -12.27 -1.03
CA THR A 806 -29.95 -11.76 0.23
C THR A 806 -28.67 -12.48 0.65
N VAL A 807 -27.65 -11.72 1.03
CA VAL A 807 -26.38 -12.27 1.50
C VAL A 807 -26.13 -11.84 2.95
N ARG A 808 -25.74 -12.78 3.81
CA ARG A 808 -25.14 -12.48 5.10
C ARG A 808 -23.64 -12.28 4.88
N LEU A 809 -23.17 -11.05 4.93
CA LEU A 809 -21.77 -10.70 4.76
C LEU A 809 -21.10 -10.60 6.14
N ALA A 810 -20.02 -11.34 6.35
CA ALA A 810 -19.28 -11.34 7.62
C ALA A 810 -18.60 -9.98 7.86
N ALA A 811 -18.21 -9.72 9.11
CA ALA A 811 -17.39 -8.56 9.45
C ALA A 811 -16.07 -8.60 8.69
N MET A 812 -15.59 -7.45 8.21
CA MET A 812 -14.33 -7.32 7.47
C MET A 812 -14.19 -8.38 6.36
N ASP A 813 -15.19 -8.49 5.48
CA ASP A 813 -15.27 -9.49 4.42
C ASP A 813 -15.83 -8.90 3.12
N GLY A 814 -15.65 -9.63 2.01
CA GLY A 814 -16.14 -9.27 0.68
C GLY A 814 -16.79 -10.44 -0.05
N ILE A 815 -17.61 -10.13 -1.06
CA ILE A 815 -18.20 -11.14 -1.95
C ILE A 815 -18.38 -10.62 -3.36
N ILE A 816 -18.17 -11.52 -4.32
CA ILE A 816 -18.61 -11.36 -5.71
C ILE A 816 -19.82 -12.26 -5.96
N LEU A 817 -20.87 -11.68 -6.55
CA LEU A 817 -22.02 -12.41 -7.09
C LEU A 817 -22.06 -12.25 -8.60
N ARG A 818 -22.44 -13.32 -9.31
CA ARG A 818 -22.71 -13.27 -10.75
C ARG A 818 -24.14 -12.84 -11.03
N ARG A 819 -24.37 -12.19 -12.16
CA ARG A 819 -25.69 -11.88 -12.71
C ARG A 819 -26.25 -13.10 -13.46
N ILE A 820 -27.55 -13.37 -13.35
CA ILE A 820 -28.27 -14.50 -13.99
C ILE A 820 -29.17 -14.00 -15.13
#